data_AF-A0A935FJV1-F1
#
_entry.id   AF-A0A935FJV1-F1
#
_cell.length_a   1.000
_cell.length_b   1.000
_cell.length_c   1.000
_cell.angle_alpha   90.00
_cell.angle_beta   90.00
_cell.angle_gamma   90.00
#
_symmetry.space_group_name_H-M   'P 1'
#
loop_
_entity.id
_entity.type
_entity.pdbx_description
1 polymer ?
#
loop_
_entity_poly.entity_id
_entity_poly.type
_entity_poly.pdbx_seq_one_letter_code
_entity_poly.pdbx_strand_id
1 'polypeptide(L)'
;MRVVVAMSGGVDSSVAAGLLRDAGHEVIGLTLQLYDCETGTSERSCCGLAGVAAARAAAGRLGLPHYVIDGQASFEQQVLRPAWEDYAAGRTPNPCVRCNEWLKLGLLDAQARRMGAAFVATGHHARVEQGAWPVLRRGLDRDKDQSYFLFSLAPEQLRRLLLPVGERTKAEVRDLAAQWGLPNAARAESQDACIAQRGELAEALRRRFGAVVPSGVLRGPEGEVVGRHEGVHRFTVGQRKGLGLGLGQRAYVTAIDAEQAEVRLGSLQQLARAGLSASGVRWLSDEAPAGERAAEVQIRYRQAPVPARLAPQPDGTVVVRFAQPQRAVAPGQAVVFYEGDRVLGGGWIASTTGTEGGELAALKDGDAVSGRGQRRTCPGPGGRARRLAPALHGRGVLGLTVLDPRLASLSPRALAGRRVGAVQRLGKQVVLRLEAGGTRRAAAAPRWLVVHLRMTGRLLWQPDPQPTLPRHTCAWWGLEGGALVFVDPRRFGTVALLEDLARARPRGLDPLAAEHSVERLAALLAGGGGRQPLKAWLLRQDRLVGLGNIYASEILFAARLDPRREAGRLKGAEIARLHAAIGQVLGAAIAHCGTTFSDFQDAHGVTGSYQHYLQVYQREGLPCSRCAAPLRRLVQQQRSTFYCARCQRGAR
;
A
#
# COMPACT_ATOMS: atom_id res chain seq x y z
N MET A 1 -5.20 -32.03 -23.24
CA MET A 1 -6.55 -31.43 -23.17
C MET A 1 -6.52 -29.99 -23.66
N ARG A 2 -7.61 -29.51 -24.27
CA ARG A 2 -7.74 -28.13 -24.75
C ARG A 2 -8.08 -27.16 -23.62
N VAL A 3 -7.32 -26.08 -23.51
CA VAL A 3 -7.48 -25.04 -22.49
C VAL A 3 -7.52 -23.67 -23.15
N VAL A 4 -8.54 -22.89 -22.81
CA VAL A 4 -8.65 -21.49 -23.24
C VAL A 4 -8.09 -20.59 -22.17
N VAL A 5 -7.21 -19.64 -22.52
CA VAL A 5 -6.59 -18.71 -21.58
C VAL A 5 -7.09 -17.30 -21.84
N ALA A 6 -7.63 -16.64 -20.81
CA ALA A 6 -7.99 -15.24 -20.87
C ALA A 6 -6.73 -14.36 -20.87
N MET A 7 -6.35 -13.84 -22.04
CA MET A 7 -5.16 -13.03 -22.25
C MET A 7 -5.50 -11.54 -22.28
N SER A 8 -5.22 -10.80 -21.21
CA SER A 8 -5.46 -9.35 -21.10
C SER A 8 -4.29 -8.49 -21.59
N GLY A 9 -3.29 -9.10 -22.23
CA GLY A 9 -2.03 -8.44 -22.61
C GLY A 9 -1.11 -8.13 -21.42
N GLY A 10 -1.50 -8.51 -20.20
CA GLY A 10 -0.67 -8.45 -19.00
C GLY A 10 0.22 -9.69 -18.86
N VAL A 11 1.35 -9.50 -18.18
CA VAL A 11 2.37 -10.54 -18.00
C VAL A 11 1.83 -11.81 -17.35
N ASP A 12 0.93 -11.70 -16.35
CA ASP A 12 0.40 -12.86 -15.63
C ASP A 12 -0.39 -13.79 -16.54
N SER A 13 -1.24 -13.23 -17.41
CA SER A 13 -2.03 -14.02 -18.36
C SER A 13 -1.19 -14.68 -19.45
N SER A 14 -0.13 -14.00 -19.89
CA SER A 14 0.81 -14.58 -20.86
C SER A 14 1.63 -15.70 -20.24
N VAL A 15 2.05 -15.55 -18.98
CA VAL A 15 2.79 -16.59 -18.28
C VAL A 15 1.90 -17.78 -17.96
N ALA A 16 0.64 -17.56 -17.58
CA ALA A 16 -0.33 -18.63 -17.40
C ALA A 16 -0.49 -19.47 -18.68
N ALA A 17 -0.55 -18.82 -19.85
CA ALA A 17 -0.63 -19.52 -21.14
C ALA A 17 0.64 -20.33 -21.43
N GLY A 18 1.83 -19.77 -21.20
CA GLY A 18 3.10 -20.47 -21.38
C GLY A 18 3.25 -21.69 -20.45
N LEU A 19 2.85 -21.55 -19.18
CA LEU A 19 2.89 -22.66 -18.21
C LEU A 19 2.01 -23.84 -18.66
N LEU A 20 0.81 -23.55 -19.18
CA LEU A 20 -0.10 -24.60 -19.66
C LEU A 20 0.40 -25.26 -20.95
N ARG A 21 1.02 -24.48 -21.85
CA ARG A 21 1.67 -25.02 -23.04
C ARG A 21 2.80 -25.97 -22.65
N ASP A 22 3.68 -25.56 -21.73
CA ASP A 22 4.80 -26.36 -21.26
C ASP A 22 4.35 -27.62 -20.52
N ALA A 23 3.15 -27.59 -19.91
CA ALA A 23 2.49 -28.77 -19.33
C ALA A 23 1.82 -29.69 -20.37
N GLY A 24 1.97 -29.43 -21.67
CA GLY A 24 1.46 -30.28 -22.76
C GLY A 24 -0.01 -30.07 -23.10
N HIS A 25 -0.64 -28.97 -22.67
CA HIS A 25 -2.00 -28.64 -23.07
C HIS A 25 -2.06 -28.01 -24.46
N GLU A 26 -3.18 -28.23 -25.16
CA GLU A 26 -3.51 -27.46 -26.35
C GLU A 26 -4.09 -26.11 -25.89
N VAL A 27 -3.30 -25.04 -26.02
CA VAL A 27 -3.64 -23.73 -25.44
C VAL A 27 -4.13 -22.78 -26.51
N ILE A 28 -5.30 -22.16 -26.27
CA ILE A 28 -5.86 -21.11 -27.12
C ILE A 28 -6.00 -19.82 -26.32
N GLY A 29 -5.41 -18.73 -26.77
CA GLY A 29 -5.55 -17.43 -26.15
C GLY A 29 -6.84 -16.72 -26.59
N LEU A 30 -7.62 -16.20 -25.66
CA LEU A 30 -8.77 -15.34 -25.95
C LEU A 30 -8.64 -13.99 -25.24
N THR A 31 -8.90 -12.90 -25.95
CA THR A 31 -8.98 -11.55 -25.38
C THR A 31 -10.39 -11.01 -25.52
N LEU A 32 -10.95 -10.49 -24.43
CA LEU A 32 -12.20 -9.74 -24.46
C LEU A 32 -11.90 -8.28 -24.82
N GLN A 33 -12.49 -7.81 -25.91
CA GLN A 33 -12.54 -6.40 -26.25
C GLN A 33 -13.72 -5.77 -25.51
N LEU A 34 -13.42 -4.81 -24.63
CA LEU A 34 -14.42 -4.19 -23.73
C LEU A 34 -14.70 -2.72 -24.04
N TYR A 35 -13.91 -2.12 -24.94
CA TYR A 35 -14.02 -0.72 -25.35
C TYR A 35 -13.95 -0.58 -26.85
N ASP A 36 -14.53 0.51 -27.32
CA ASP A 36 -14.54 0.90 -28.70
C ASP A 36 -13.14 1.35 -29.18
N CYS A 37 -12.81 1.01 -30.42
CA CYS A 37 -11.51 1.29 -31.03
C CYS A 37 -11.33 2.80 -31.33
N GLU A 38 -12.44 3.49 -31.58
CA GLU A 38 -12.46 4.84 -32.15
C GLU A 38 -12.24 5.96 -31.12
N THR A 39 -12.52 5.71 -29.84
CA THR A 39 -12.54 6.77 -28.81
C THR A 39 -11.17 7.17 -28.25
N GLY A 40 -10.07 6.55 -28.69
CA GLY A 40 -8.70 6.98 -28.34
C GLY A 40 -8.40 7.01 -26.82
N THR A 41 -9.23 6.40 -25.98
CA THR A 41 -9.10 6.52 -24.52
C THR A 41 -8.03 5.58 -23.96
N SER A 42 -6.82 6.14 -23.90
CA SER A 42 -5.63 5.73 -23.14
C SER A 42 -4.92 4.46 -23.60
N GLU A 43 -3.63 4.61 -23.92
CA GLU A 43 -2.62 3.56 -24.13
C GLU A 43 -2.45 2.57 -22.94
N ARG A 44 -3.25 2.71 -21.87
CA ARG A 44 -3.06 2.04 -20.57
C ARG A 44 -4.17 1.07 -20.17
N SER A 45 -5.29 0.99 -20.89
CA SER A 45 -6.34 0.03 -20.53
C SER A 45 -5.96 -1.39 -20.97
N CYS A 46 -6.12 -2.36 -20.07
CA CYS A 46 -5.76 -3.76 -20.30
C CYS A 46 -6.61 -4.44 -21.40
N CYS A 47 -7.80 -3.89 -21.68
CA CYS A 47 -8.76 -4.45 -22.65
C CYS A 47 -9.08 -3.49 -23.81
N GLY A 48 -8.24 -2.47 -24.05
CA GLY A 48 -8.28 -1.66 -25.27
C GLY A 48 -7.34 -2.21 -26.36
N LEU A 49 -7.21 -1.49 -27.48
CA LEU A 49 -6.37 -1.89 -28.63
C LEU A 49 -4.93 -2.27 -28.23
N ALA A 50 -4.30 -1.50 -27.34
CA ALA A 50 -2.95 -1.80 -26.85
C ALA A 50 -2.88 -3.08 -26.00
N GLY A 51 -3.96 -3.42 -25.28
CA GLY A 51 -4.10 -4.67 -24.55
C GLY A 51 -4.23 -5.86 -25.49
N VAL A 52 -5.09 -5.74 -26.50
CA VAL A 52 -5.30 -6.75 -27.56
C VAL A 52 -4.01 -7.01 -28.33
N ALA A 53 -3.31 -5.95 -28.76
CA ALA A 53 -2.05 -6.07 -29.48
C ALA A 53 -0.97 -6.77 -28.63
N ALA A 54 -0.87 -6.41 -27.34
CA ALA A 54 0.07 -7.07 -26.42
C ALA A 54 -0.26 -8.54 -26.18
N ALA A 55 -1.56 -8.89 -26.08
CA ALA A 55 -2.00 -10.27 -25.95
C ALA A 55 -1.64 -11.09 -27.20
N ARG A 56 -1.93 -10.55 -28.39
CA ARG A 56 -1.59 -11.17 -29.67
C ARG A 56 -0.08 -11.38 -29.83
N ALA A 57 0.72 -10.38 -29.50
CA ALA A 57 2.18 -10.48 -29.58
C ALA A 57 2.74 -11.54 -28.62
N ALA A 58 2.23 -11.61 -27.38
CA ALA A 58 2.62 -12.65 -26.44
C ALA A 58 2.18 -14.05 -26.88
N ALA A 59 0.98 -14.20 -27.43
CA ALA A 59 0.50 -15.48 -27.96
C ALA A 59 1.34 -15.95 -29.15
N GLY A 60 1.66 -15.05 -30.09
CA GLY A 60 2.55 -15.34 -31.21
C GLY A 60 3.94 -15.78 -30.74
N ARG A 61 4.51 -15.10 -29.73
CA ARG A 61 5.80 -15.50 -29.12
C ARG A 61 5.75 -16.90 -28.50
N LEU A 62 4.60 -17.29 -27.95
CA LEU A 62 4.39 -18.59 -27.34
C LEU A 62 3.99 -19.69 -28.34
N GLY A 63 3.73 -19.34 -29.61
CA GLY A 63 3.25 -20.27 -30.64
C GLY A 63 1.78 -20.68 -30.48
N LEU A 64 0.94 -19.80 -29.92
CA LEU A 64 -0.45 -20.10 -29.57
C LEU A 64 -1.43 -19.41 -30.53
N PRO A 65 -2.53 -20.08 -30.94
CA PRO A 65 -3.64 -19.40 -31.60
C PRO A 65 -4.27 -18.38 -30.66
N HIS A 66 -4.63 -17.21 -31.20
CA HIS A 66 -5.19 -16.11 -30.44
C HIS A 66 -6.39 -15.50 -31.14
N TYR A 67 -7.51 -15.36 -30.44
CA TYR A 67 -8.72 -14.73 -30.94
C TYR A 67 -9.19 -13.61 -30.03
N VAL A 68 -9.94 -12.68 -30.62
CA VAL A 68 -10.57 -11.55 -29.92
C VAL A 68 -12.07 -11.75 -29.97
N ILE A 69 -12.73 -11.51 -28.84
CA ILE A 69 -14.18 -11.61 -28.70
C ILE A 69 -14.68 -10.25 -28.25
N ASP A 70 -15.69 -9.76 -28.94
CA ASP A 70 -16.41 -8.57 -28.49
C ASP A 70 -17.23 -8.88 -27.23
N GLY A 71 -16.96 -8.14 -26.16
CA GLY A 71 -17.70 -8.19 -24.90
C GLY A 71 -18.25 -6.82 -24.49
N GLN A 72 -18.24 -5.82 -25.36
CA GLN A 72 -18.57 -4.44 -25.04
C GLN A 72 -20.01 -4.30 -24.51
N ALA A 73 -20.99 -4.90 -25.21
CA ALA A 73 -22.39 -4.84 -24.80
C ALA A 73 -22.61 -5.48 -23.42
N SER A 74 -22.07 -6.70 -23.23
CA SER A 74 -22.16 -7.40 -21.93
C SER A 74 -21.44 -6.65 -20.82
N PHE A 75 -20.31 -6.02 -21.11
CA PHE A 75 -19.54 -5.26 -20.13
C PHE A 75 -20.28 -3.99 -19.70
N GLU A 76 -20.89 -3.28 -20.65
CA GLU A 76 -21.71 -2.12 -20.35
C GLU A 76 -22.90 -2.49 -19.47
N GLN A 77 -23.65 -3.53 -19.85
CA GLN A 77 -24.88 -3.94 -19.16
C GLN A 77 -24.61 -4.60 -17.81
N GLN A 78 -23.60 -5.44 -17.69
CA GLN A 78 -23.40 -6.28 -16.50
C GLN A 78 -22.36 -5.72 -15.52
N VAL A 79 -21.53 -4.74 -15.95
CA VAL A 79 -20.48 -4.15 -15.11
C VAL A 79 -20.60 -2.64 -14.98
N LEU A 80 -20.64 -1.91 -16.09
CA LEU A 80 -20.60 -0.44 -16.05
C LEU A 80 -21.90 0.17 -15.51
N ARG A 81 -23.05 -0.31 -15.99
CA ARG A 81 -24.37 0.18 -15.59
C ARG A 81 -24.67 -0.12 -14.11
N PRO A 82 -24.49 -1.35 -13.59
CA PRO A 82 -24.64 -1.62 -12.16
C PRO A 82 -23.67 -0.82 -11.29
N ALA A 83 -22.43 -0.59 -11.76
CA ALA A 83 -21.49 0.27 -11.05
C ALA A 83 -21.98 1.73 -10.98
N TRP A 84 -22.55 2.24 -12.07
CA TRP A 84 -23.16 3.57 -12.07
C TRP A 84 -24.35 3.66 -11.11
N GLU A 85 -25.24 2.67 -11.13
CA GLU A 85 -26.40 2.61 -10.22
C GLU A 85 -25.98 2.64 -8.75
N ASP A 86 -24.95 1.86 -8.37
CA ASP A 86 -24.39 1.91 -7.02
C ASP A 86 -23.83 3.29 -6.68
N TYR A 87 -23.06 3.92 -7.59
CA TYR A 87 -22.53 5.26 -7.37
C TYR A 87 -23.64 6.32 -7.23
N ALA A 88 -24.69 6.24 -8.06
CA ALA A 88 -25.85 7.12 -8.02
C ALA A 88 -26.61 6.98 -6.70
N ALA A 89 -26.68 5.77 -6.15
CA ALA A 89 -27.26 5.46 -4.84
C ALA A 89 -26.31 5.76 -3.66
N GLY A 90 -25.18 6.45 -3.87
CA GLY A 90 -24.22 6.79 -2.81
C GLY A 90 -23.42 5.59 -2.26
N ARG A 91 -23.46 4.45 -2.95
CA ARG A 91 -22.70 3.24 -2.64
C ARG A 91 -21.37 3.25 -3.40
N THR A 92 -20.47 2.34 -3.03
CA THR A 92 -19.15 2.20 -3.65
C THR A 92 -19.00 0.82 -4.27
N PRO A 93 -19.19 0.66 -5.60
CA PRO A 93 -19.16 -0.64 -6.26
C PRO A 93 -17.76 -1.26 -6.35
N ASN A 94 -17.71 -2.57 -6.57
CA ASN A 94 -16.51 -3.28 -6.98
C ASN A 94 -16.69 -3.94 -8.37
N PRO A 95 -16.45 -3.20 -9.47
CA PRO A 95 -16.70 -3.68 -10.82
C PRO A 95 -15.78 -4.84 -11.24
N CYS A 96 -14.63 -5.01 -10.58
CA CYS A 96 -13.69 -6.08 -10.90
C CYS A 96 -14.25 -7.47 -10.54
N VAL A 97 -14.97 -7.59 -9.42
CA VAL A 97 -15.64 -8.83 -9.02
C VAL A 97 -16.69 -9.21 -10.07
N ARG A 98 -17.57 -8.27 -10.44
CA ARG A 98 -18.60 -8.49 -11.47
C ARG A 98 -18.00 -8.85 -12.82
N CYS A 99 -16.93 -8.17 -13.24
CA CYS A 99 -16.23 -8.48 -14.49
C CYS A 99 -15.66 -9.91 -14.50
N ASN A 100 -15.11 -10.38 -13.37
CA ASN A 100 -14.63 -11.76 -13.29
C ASN A 100 -15.76 -12.78 -13.39
N GLU A 101 -16.86 -12.57 -12.66
CA GLU A 101 -18.03 -13.45 -12.62
C GLU A 101 -18.73 -13.57 -13.97
N TRP A 102 -19.04 -12.44 -14.58
CA TRP A 102 -19.94 -12.38 -15.75
C TRP A 102 -19.21 -12.39 -17.09
N LEU A 103 -18.02 -11.78 -17.15
CA LEU A 103 -17.30 -11.59 -18.43
C LEU A 103 -16.19 -12.63 -18.57
N LYS A 104 -15.18 -12.61 -17.68
CA LYS A 104 -14.01 -13.50 -17.82
C LYS A 104 -14.34 -14.97 -17.58
N LEU A 105 -15.24 -15.27 -16.65
CA LEU A 105 -15.61 -16.63 -16.29
C LEU A 105 -17.09 -16.94 -16.58
N GLY A 106 -17.79 -15.99 -17.20
CA GLY A 106 -19.09 -16.20 -17.83
C GLY A 106 -18.95 -16.24 -19.36
N LEU A 107 -18.91 -15.07 -20.00
CA LEU A 107 -18.84 -14.94 -21.46
C LEU A 107 -17.68 -15.72 -22.10
N LEU A 108 -16.47 -15.61 -21.55
CA LEU A 108 -15.29 -16.31 -22.11
C LEU A 108 -15.35 -17.82 -21.82
N ASP A 109 -15.92 -18.25 -20.69
CA ASP A 109 -16.15 -19.67 -20.43
C ASP A 109 -17.15 -20.28 -21.42
N ALA A 110 -18.23 -19.54 -21.74
CA ALA A 110 -19.20 -19.95 -22.75
C ALA A 110 -18.58 -20.06 -24.15
N GLN A 111 -17.69 -19.14 -24.52
CA GLN A 111 -16.90 -19.28 -25.74
C GLN A 111 -15.96 -20.49 -25.68
N ALA A 112 -15.28 -20.70 -24.55
CA ALA A 112 -14.37 -21.84 -24.36
C ALA A 112 -15.10 -23.18 -24.57
N ARG A 113 -16.33 -23.32 -24.07
CA ARG A 113 -17.19 -24.48 -24.31
C ARG A 113 -17.48 -24.69 -25.79
N ARG A 114 -17.86 -23.63 -26.52
CA ARG A 114 -18.12 -23.70 -27.97
C ARG A 114 -16.88 -24.11 -28.77
N MET A 115 -15.69 -23.81 -28.26
CA MET A 115 -14.41 -24.20 -28.85
C MET A 115 -13.94 -25.62 -28.42
N GLY A 116 -14.77 -26.36 -27.68
CA GLY A 116 -14.42 -27.69 -27.16
C GLY A 116 -13.35 -27.69 -26.08
N ALA A 117 -13.12 -26.56 -25.40
CA ALA A 117 -12.13 -26.48 -24.33
C ALA A 117 -12.69 -27.09 -23.03
N ALA A 118 -11.91 -27.98 -22.42
CA ALA A 118 -12.26 -28.60 -21.15
C ALA A 118 -12.18 -27.58 -20.00
N PHE A 119 -11.19 -26.68 -20.06
CA PHE A 119 -10.91 -25.70 -19.01
C PHE A 119 -10.74 -24.29 -19.56
N VAL A 120 -10.99 -23.33 -18.68
CA VAL A 120 -10.62 -21.92 -18.85
C VAL A 120 -9.53 -21.58 -17.85
N ALA A 121 -8.54 -20.79 -18.26
CA ALA A 121 -7.46 -20.35 -17.41
C ALA A 121 -7.33 -18.84 -17.41
N THR A 122 -6.84 -18.29 -16.30
CA THR A 122 -6.57 -16.85 -16.18
C THR A 122 -5.25 -16.62 -15.45
N GLY A 123 -4.71 -15.40 -15.59
CA GLY A 123 -3.52 -14.97 -14.84
C GLY A 123 -3.80 -14.52 -13.40
N HIS A 124 -4.86 -14.99 -12.75
CA HIS A 124 -5.13 -14.59 -11.37
C HIS A 124 -4.20 -15.30 -10.38
N HIS A 125 -3.68 -14.55 -9.42
CA HIS A 125 -2.88 -15.06 -8.29
C HIS A 125 -3.80 -15.63 -7.21
N ALA A 126 -4.44 -16.76 -7.50
CA ALA A 126 -5.23 -17.56 -6.56
C ALA A 126 -5.11 -19.03 -6.95
N ARG A 127 -5.56 -19.94 -6.09
CA ARG A 127 -5.44 -21.38 -6.33
C ARG A 127 -6.83 -22.01 -6.28
N VAL A 128 -7.07 -23.01 -7.12
CA VAL A 128 -8.29 -23.81 -7.07
C VAL A 128 -7.88 -25.25 -6.88
N GLU A 129 -8.33 -25.84 -5.79
CA GLU A 129 -8.17 -27.26 -5.52
C GLU A 129 -9.42 -27.98 -6.06
N GLN A 130 -9.19 -28.93 -6.97
CA GLN A 130 -10.26 -29.69 -7.59
C GLN A 130 -10.70 -30.84 -6.68
N GLY A 131 -11.99 -31.17 -6.71
CA GLY A 131 -12.60 -32.23 -5.92
C GLY A 131 -14.10 -32.32 -6.21
N ALA A 132 -14.84 -33.12 -5.44
CA ALA A 132 -16.30 -33.17 -5.53
C ALA A 132 -16.92 -31.76 -5.40
N TRP A 133 -16.35 -30.97 -4.48
CA TRP A 133 -16.58 -29.53 -4.37
C TRP A 133 -15.26 -28.76 -4.55
N PRO A 134 -15.16 -27.84 -5.52
CA PRO A 134 -13.93 -27.11 -5.74
C PRO A 134 -13.67 -26.12 -4.59
N VAL A 135 -12.41 -26.04 -4.14
CA VAL A 135 -12.01 -25.13 -3.06
C VAL A 135 -11.17 -23.99 -3.62
N LEU A 136 -11.70 -22.78 -3.54
CA LEU A 136 -10.93 -21.57 -3.84
C LEU A 136 -10.00 -21.25 -2.67
N ARG A 137 -8.71 -21.10 -2.96
CA ARG A 137 -7.66 -20.73 -2.02
C ARG A 137 -6.96 -19.46 -2.46
N ARG A 138 -6.40 -18.77 -1.46
CA ARG A 138 -5.52 -17.62 -1.65
C ARG A 138 -4.26 -18.03 -2.41
N GLY A 139 -3.72 -17.12 -3.21
CA GLY A 139 -2.47 -17.35 -3.95
C GLY A 139 -1.28 -17.62 -3.00
N LEU A 140 -0.26 -18.31 -3.51
CA LEU A 140 0.99 -18.55 -2.78
C LEU A 140 1.61 -17.21 -2.35
N ASP A 141 1.71 -16.27 -3.30
CA ASP A 141 2.11 -14.89 -3.04
C ASP A 141 0.97 -14.08 -2.43
N ARG A 142 0.99 -13.90 -1.11
CA ARG A 142 -0.08 -13.17 -0.40
C ARG A 142 -0.11 -11.68 -0.70
N ASP A 143 0.96 -11.10 -1.21
CA ASP A 143 0.98 -9.67 -1.57
C ASP A 143 0.30 -9.44 -2.93
N LYS A 144 0.20 -10.50 -3.74
CA LYS A 144 -0.48 -10.51 -5.04
C LYS A 144 -1.77 -11.31 -5.06
N ASP A 145 -2.12 -12.00 -3.97
CA ASP A 145 -3.35 -12.78 -3.85
C ASP A 145 -4.55 -12.04 -4.44
N GLN A 146 -5.33 -12.71 -5.28
CA GLN A 146 -6.47 -12.17 -6.02
C GLN A 146 -7.76 -12.94 -5.74
N SER A 147 -7.76 -13.86 -4.77
CA SER A 147 -8.92 -14.66 -4.41
C SER A 147 -10.14 -13.81 -3.99
N TYR A 148 -9.90 -12.61 -3.42
CA TYR A 148 -10.92 -11.61 -3.12
C TYR A 148 -11.78 -11.22 -4.32
N PHE A 149 -11.26 -11.28 -5.56
CA PHE A 149 -12.03 -10.95 -6.76
C PHE A 149 -12.75 -12.14 -7.39
N LEU A 150 -12.66 -13.32 -6.77
CA LEU A 150 -13.16 -14.59 -7.30
C LEU A 150 -14.18 -15.26 -6.38
N PHE A 151 -14.54 -14.65 -5.24
CA PHE A 151 -15.48 -15.23 -4.27
C PHE A 151 -16.87 -15.48 -4.86
N SER A 152 -17.29 -14.69 -5.86
CA SER A 152 -18.64 -14.75 -6.43
C SER A 152 -18.79 -15.81 -7.52
N LEU A 153 -17.73 -16.55 -7.84
CA LEU A 153 -17.79 -17.61 -8.85
C LEU A 153 -18.62 -18.80 -8.38
N ALA A 154 -19.46 -19.31 -9.27
CA ALA A 154 -20.21 -20.52 -9.05
C ALA A 154 -19.27 -21.75 -9.01
N PRO A 155 -19.63 -22.81 -8.26
CA PRO A 155 -18.86 -24.06 -8.21
C PRO A 155 -18.57 -24.64 -9.60
N GLU A 156 -19.52 -24.54 -10.53
CA GLU A 156 -19.39 -25.02 -11.91
C GLU A 156 -18.31 -24.24 -12.69
N GLN A 157 -18.17 -22.94 -12.40
CA GLN A 157 -17.11 -22.10 -12.97
C GLN A 157 -15.75 -22.48 -12.35
N LEU A 158 -15.69 -22.71 -11.03
CA LEU A 158 -14.45 -23.11 -10.34
C LEU A 158 -13.94 -24.48 -10.80
N ARG A 159 -14.83 -25.46 -11.05
CA ARG A 159 -14.46 -26.80 -11.55
C ARG A 159 -13.72 -26.77 -12.88
N ARG A 160 -13.96 -25.75 -13.69
CA ARG A 160 -13.33 -25.58 -15.01
C ARG A 160 -12.23 -24.51 -15.02
N LEU A 161 -11.95 -23.89 -13.88
CA LEU A 161 -10.97 -22.82 -13.77
C LEU A 161 -9.57 -23.36 -13.42
N LEU A 162 -8.59 -22.97 -14.23
CA LEU A 162 -7.17 -23.17 -13.95
C LEU A 162 -6.50 -21.83 -13.63
N LEU A 163 -5.67 -21.81 -12.58
CA LEU A 163 -4.93 -20.61 -12.15
C LEU A 163 -3.41 -20.91 -12.04
N PRO A 164 -2.70 -21.10 -13.17
CA PRO A 164 -1.33 -21.63 -13.17
C PRO A 164 -0.32 -20.77 -12.42
N VAL A 165 -0.55 -19.45 -12.36
CA VAL A 165 0.34 -18.51 -11.66
C VAL A 165 0.09 -18.46 -10.15
N GLY A 166 -1.00 -19.06 -9.66
CA GLY A 166 -1.37 -19.07 -8.25
C GLY A 166 -0.37 -19.77 -7.32
N GLU A 167 0.41 -20.70 -7.87
CA GLU A 167 1.48 -21.45 -7.18
C GLU A 167 2.84 -20.79 -7.32
N ARG A 168 2.89 -19.49 -7.67
CA ARG A 168 4.14 -18.77 -7.92
C ARG A 168 4.13 -17.40 -7.28
N THR A 169 5.33 -16.93 -6.98
CA THR A 169 5.59 -15.54 -6.64
C THR A 169 5.56 -14.67 -7.88
N LYS A 170 5.26 -13.38 -7.69
CA LYS A 170 5.31 -12.44 -8.80
C LYS A 170 6.68 -12.32 -9.46
N ALA A 171 7.75 -12.54 -8.67
CA ALA A 171 9.10 -12.54 -9.17
C ALA A 171 9.30 -13.69 -10.16
N GLU A 172 8.95 -14.92 -9.78
CA GLU A 172 9.04 -16.09 -10.65
C GLU A 172 8.21 -15.93 -11.93
N VAL A 173 7.01 -15.34 -11.82
CA VAL A 173 6.19 -15.02 -13.00
C VAL A 173 6.93 -14.07 -13.95
N ARG A 174 7.60 -13.04 -13.44
CA ARG A 174 8.39 -12.11 -14.28
C ARG A 174 9.63 -12.77 -14.86
N ASP A 175 10.28 -13.65 -14.11
CA ASP A 175 11.47 -14.36 -14.56
C ASP A 175 11.13 -15.31 -15.71
N LEU A 176 10.03 -16.07 -15.60
CA LEU A 176 9.51 -16.89 -16.70
C LEU A 176 9.17 -16.04 -17.93
N ALA A 177 8.52 -14.90 -17.74
CA ALA A 177 8.21 -14.00 -18.85
C ALA A 177 9.48 -13.50 -19.57
N ALA A 178 10.54 -13.18 -18.82
CA ALA A 178 11.82 -12.78 -19.39
C ALA A 178 12.52 -13.93 -20.11
N GLN A 179 12.54 -15.13 -19.52
CA GLN A 179 13.12 -16.34 -20.11
C GLN A 179 12.47 -16.71 -21.44
N TRP A 180 11.14 -16.61 -21.52
CA TRP A 180 10.40 -16.85 -22.76
C TRP A 180 10.46 -15.68 -23.75
N GLY A 181 11.13 -14.59 -23.39
CA GLY A 181 11.24 -13.39 -24.23
C GLY A 181 9.88 -12.78 -24.54
N LEU A 182 8.96 -12.76 -23.57
CA LEU A 182 7.63 -12.20 -23.76
C LEU A 182 7.72 -10.66 -23.88
N PRO A 183 7.06 -10.05 -24.88
CA PRO A 183 7.15 -8.60 -25.14
C PRO A 183 6.59 -7.75 -23.98
N ASN A 184 5.74 -8.35 -23.14
CA ASN A 184 5.13 -7.69 -21.98
C ASN A 184 5.85 -7.99 -20.65
N ALA A 185 7.03 -8.63 -20.65
CA ALA A 185 7.77 -8.98 -19.43
C ALA A 185 8.11 -7.75 -18.56
N ALA A 186 8.47 -6.62 -19.20
CA ALA A 186 8.80 -5.36 -18.52
C ALA A 186 7.58 -4.47 -18.22
N ARG A 187 6.37 -4.89 -18.62
CA ARG A 187 5.17 -4.06 -18.47
C ARG A 187 4.82 -3.91 -16.98
N ALA A 188 4.55 -2.67 -16.57
CA ALA A 188 4.07 -2.38 -15.22
C ALA A 188 2.72 -3.08 -14.97
N GLU A 189 2.48 -3.49 -13.72
CA GLU A 189 1.19 -4.06 -13.33
C GLU A 189 0.07 -3.04 -13.50
N SER A 190 -1.07 -3.49 -14.04
CA SER A 190 -2.31 -2.71 -14.00
C SER A 190 -2.78 -2.65 -12.55
N GLN A 191 -2.50 -1.53 -11.87
CA GLN A 191 -2.79 -1.34 -10.44
C GLN A 191 -4.18 -0.72 -10.18
N ASP A 192 -5.02 -0.55 -11.20
CA ASP A 192 -6.37 -0.03 -11.09
C ASP A 192 -7.36 -0.85 -11.92
N ALA A 193 -8.66 -0.69 -11.63
CA ALA A 193 -9.72 -1.26 -12.46
C ALA A 193 -9.46 -0.88 -13.92
N CYS A 194 -9.62 -1.81 -14.87
CA CYS A 194 -9.38 -1.56 -16.31
C CYS A 194 -10.34 -0.52 -16.94
N ILE A 195 -10.96 0.34 -16.12
CA ILE A 195 -12.09 1.22 -16.43
C ILE A 195 -11.77 2.70 -16.22
N ALA A 196 -10.94 3.07 -15.24
CA ALA A 196 -10.40 4.43 -15.06
C ALA A 196 -9.50 4.48 -13.80
N GLN A 197 -8.81 5.61 -13.58
CA GLN A 197 -8.14 5.87 -12.30
C GLN A 197 -9.18 6.04 -11.17
N ARG A 198 -8.80 5.66 -9.94
CA ARG A 198 -9.66 5.82 -8.75
C ARG A 198 -10.11 7.29 -8.58
N GLY A 199 -11.42 7.52 -8.61
CA GLY A 199 -12.06 8.84 -8.51
C GLY A 199 -12.50 9.43 -9.85
N GLU A 200 -11.94 8.97 -10.97
CA GLU A 200 -12.37 9.34 -12.32
C GLU A 200 -13.47 8.42 -12.85
N LEU A 201 -13.56 7.20 -12.32
CA LEU A 201 -14.54 6.21 -12.77
C LEU A 201 -15.99 6.68 -12.60
N ALA A 202 -16.36 7.19 -11.42
CA ALA A 202 -17.73 7.61 -11.15
C ALA A 202 -18.19 8.73 -12.09
N GLU A 203 -17.32 9.72 -12.34
CA GLU A 203 -17.59 10.80 -13.30
C GLU A 203 -17.60 10.32 -14.76
N ALA A 204 -16.70 9.41 -15.14
CA ALA A 204 -16.69 8.82 -16.47
C ALA A 204 -17.99 8.05 -16.75
N LEU A 205 -18.49 7.29 -15.77
CA LEU A 205 -19.76 6.59 -15.86
C LEU A 205 -20.95 7.54 -15.93
N ARG A 206 -20.96 8.60 -15.09
CA ARG A 206 -21.99 9.65 -15.16
C ARG A 206 -22.09 10.24 -16.57
N ARG A 207 -20.96 10.63 -17.15
CA ARG A 207 -20.90 11.19 -18.51
C ARG A 207 -21.34 10.18 -19.55
N ARG A 208 -20.86 8.93 -19.45
CA ARG A 208 -21.19 7.84 -20.37
C ARG A 208 -22.69 7.58 -20.43
N PHE A 209 -23.37 7.60 -19.29
CA PHE A 209 -24.81 7.36 -19.21
C PHE A 209 -25.66 8.65 -19.27
N GLY A 210 -25.05 9.80 -19.57
CA GLY A 210 -25.77 11.08 -19.68
C GLY A 210 -26.51 11.47 -18.40
N ALA A 211 -26.07 10.98 -17.24
CA ALA A 211 -26.85 11.06 -16.02
C ALA A 211 -26.71 12.44 -15.36
N VAL A 212 -27.86 13.02 -15.02
CA VAL A 212 -27.95 14.24 -14.22
C VAL A 212 -28.07 13.83 -12.76
N VAL A 213 -27.16 14.32 -11.92
CA VAL A 213 -27.19 14.09 -10.46
C VAL A 213 -27.48 15.40 -9.74
N PRO A 214 -28.30 15.38 -8.68
CA PRO A 214 -28.57 16.58 -7.89
C PRO A 214 -27.30 17.06 -7.20
N SER A 215 -27.12 18.38 -7.19
CA SER A 215 -26.13 19.01 -6.31
C SER A 215 -26.62 18.98 -4.87
N GLY A 216 -25.69 18.88 -3.94
CA GLY A 216 -25.98 18.56 -2.55
C GLY A 216 -25.13 19.34 -1.55
N VAL A 217 -25.29 19.02 -0.27
CA VAL A 217 -24.59 19.66 0.84
C VAL A 217 -23.65 18.71 1.57
N LEU A 218 -22.52 19.25 2.03
CA LEU A 218 -21.63 18.61 2.98
C LEU A 218 -22.08 19.03 4.38
N ARG A 219 -22.45 18.07 5.23
CA ARG A 219 -22.81 18.31 6.63
C ARG A 219 -21.66 17.94 7.55
N GLY A 220 -21.37 18.78 8.54
CA GLY A 220 -20.38 18.52 9.57
C GLY A 220 -20.90 17.60 10.69
N PRO A 221 -20.08 17.39 11.73
CA PRO A 221 -20.43 16.49 12.84
C PRO A 221 -21.66 16.92 13.65
N GLU A 222 -21.97 18.22 13.68
CA GLU A 222 -23.10 18.80 14.43
C GLU A 222 -24.33 19.01 13.51
N GLY A 223 -24.28 18.51 12.27
CA GLY A 223 -25.34 18.63 11.28
C GLY A 223 -25.33 19.95 10.51
N GLU A 224 -24.38 20.83 10.81
CA GLU A 224 -24.20 22.13 10.17
C GLU A 224 -23.74 21.98 8.72
N VAL A 225 -24.21 22.86 7.83
CA VAL A 225 -23.77 22.85 6.43
C VAL A 225 -22.38 23.46 6.34
N VAL A 226 -21.38 22.65 6.00
CA VAL A 226 -19.98 23.05 5.89
C VAL A 226 -19.54 23.26 4.44
N GLY A 227 -20.37 22.90 3.46
CA GLY A 227 -20.15 23.23 2.05
C GLY A 227 -21.14 22.55 1.10
N ARG A 228 -20.83 22.59 -0.19
CA ARG A 228 -21.68 22.05 -1.28
C ARG A 228 -20.88 21.15 -2.20
N HIS A 229 -21.56 20.25 -2.91
CA HIS A 229 -20.95 19.35 -3.88
C HIS A 229 -21.84 19.10 -5.11
N GLU A 230 -21.23 18.68 -6.22
CA GLU A 230 -21.89 18.42 -7.51
C GLU A 230 -22.40 16.97 -7.63
N GLY A 231 -22.93 16.42 -6.54
CA GLY A 231 -23.50 15.06 -6.49
C GLY A 231 -22.73 14.04 -5.67
N VAL A 232 -23.46 13.06 -5.14
CA VAL A 232 -22.99 12.10 -4.12
C VAL A 232 -22.02 11.03 -4.66
N HIS A 233 -22.12 10.69 -5.95
CA HIS A 233 -21.27 9.73 -6.64
C HIS A 233 -19.76 10.02 -6.57
N ARG A 234 -19.38 11.25 -6.20
CA ARG A 234 -17.99 11.71 -6.03
C ARG A 234 -17.40 11.34 -4.66
N PHE A 235 -18.21 10.77 -3.78
CA PHE A 235 -17.86 10.47 -2.40
C PHE A 235 -17.90 8.97 -2.12
N THR A 236 -17.11 8.55 -1.14
CA THR A 236 -17.06 7.17 -0.66
C THR A 236 -16.89 7.20 0.85
N VAL A 237 -17.59 6.33 1.58
CA VAL A 237 -17.43 6.23 3.04
C VAL A 237 -15.96 5.95 3.41
N GLY A 238 -15.43 6.78 4.30
CA GLY A 238 -14.03 6.82 4.70
C GLY A 238 -13.12 7.71 3.84
N GLN A 239 -13.66 8.39 2.83
CA GLN A 239 -12.91 9.36 2.02
C GLN A 239 -12.50 10.58 2.85
N ARG A 240 -11.24 10.98 2.70
CA ARG A 240 -10.65 12.16 3.35
C ARG A 240 -10.21 13.24 2.35
N LYS A 241 -9.71 12.82 1.19
CA LYS A 241 -9.19 13.72 0.15
C LYS A 241 -10.33 14.15 -0.77
N GLY A 242 -10.19 15.32 -1.40
CA GLY A 242 -11.15 15.79 -2.41
C GLY A 242 -12.48 16.29 -1.83
N LEU A 243 -12.55 16.60 -0.53
CA LEU A 243 -13.75 17.16 0.09
C LEU A 243 -13.94 18.66 -0.18
N GLY A 244 -12.89 19.36 -0.65
CA GLY A 244 -12.99 20.78 -1.01
C GLY A 244 -13.13 21.76 0.17
N LEU A 245 -13.04 21.28 1.42
CA LEU A 245 -13.26 22.09 2.62
C LEU A 245 -11.99 22.35 3.42
N GLY A 246 -11.87 23.60 3.90
CA GLY A 246 -10.86 24.04 4.87
C GLY A 246 -11.32 23.86 6.31
N LEU A 247 -11.92 22.71 6.65
CA LEU A 247 -12.26 22.40 8.04
C LEU A 247 -10.94 22.38 8.83
N GLY A 248 -10.79 23.22 9.85
CA GLY A 248 -9.57 23.33 10.67
C GLY A 248 -9.15 22.03 11.39
N GLN A 249 -9.88 20.94 11.17
CA GLN A 249 -9.71 19.60 11.71
C GLN A 249 -9.88 18.53 10.62
N ARG A 250 -9.33 17.33 10.86
CA ARG A 250 -9.40 16.22 9.89
C ARG A 250 -10.83 15.66 9.80
N ALA A 251 -11.46 15.80 8.65
CA ALA A 251 -12.79 15.27 8.36
C ALA A 251 -12.77 14.08 7.38
N TYR A 252 -13.71 13.17 7.55
CA TYR A 252 -13.92 11.99 6.71
C TYR A 252 -15.40 11.84 6.39
N VAL A 253 -15.72 11.31 5.20
CA VAL A 253 -17.11 10.96 4.84
C VAL A 253 -17.58 9.79 5.71
N THR A 254 -18.52 10.05 6.62
CA THR A 254 -19.07 9.06 7.57
C THR A 254 -20.35 8.40 7.07
N ALA A 255 -21.15 9.12 6.27
CA ALA A 255 -22.35 8.62 5.62
C ALA A 255 -22.63 9.40 4.34
N ILE A 256 -23.37 8.78 3.43
CA ILE A 256 -23.86 9.37 2.19
C ILE A 256 -25.35 9.08 2.13
N ASP A 257 -26.15 10.13 1.98
CA ASP A 257 -27.58 10.07 1.78
C ASP A 257 -27.86 10.56 0.35
N ALA A 258 -28.13 9.62 -0.55
CA ALA A 258 -28.34 9.94 -1.96
C ALA A 258 -29.71 10.59 -2.21
N GLU A 259 -30.73 10.24 -1.42
CA GLU A 259 -32.10 10.75 -1.56
C GLU A 259 -32.16 12.23 -1.20
N GLN A 260 -31.51 12.61 -0.09
CA GLN A 260 -31.43 14.00 0.35
C GLN A 260 -30.28 14.79 -0.31
N ALA A 261 -29.47 14.13 -1.13
CA ALA A 261 -28.22 14.67 -1.68
C ALA A 261 -27.30 15.24 -0.58
N GLU A 262 -27.10 14.50 0.51
CA GLU A 262 -26.29 14.91 1.64
C GLU A 262 -25.09 13.99 1.85
N VAL A 263 -23.94 14.58 2.18
CA VAL A 263 -22.74 13.83 2.57
C VAL A 263 -22.33 14.28 3.96
N ARG A 264 -22.35 13.35 4.91
CA ARG A 264 -22.00 13.63 6.31
C ARG A 264 -20.50 13.45 6.51
N LEU A 265 -19.91 14.42 7.20
CA LEU A 265 -18.49 14.47 7.54
C LEU A 265 -18.33 14.32 9.05
N GLY A 266 -17.31 13.57 9.44
CA GLY A 266 -17.01 13.34 10.85
C GLY A 266 -15.55 13.02 11.11
N SER A 267 -15.27 12.74 12.36
CA SER A 267 -13.98 12.27 12.85
C SER A 267 -13.69 10.83 12.39
N LEU A 268 -12.43 10.42 12.55
CA LEU A 268 -12.01 9.05 12.26
C LEU A 268 -12.67 8.02 13.20
N GLN A 269 -13.04 8.44 14.41
CA GLN A 269 -13.70 7.60 15.42
C GLN A 269 -15.13 7.27 14.99
N GLN A 270 -15.86 8.25 14.42
CA GLN A 270 -17.22 8.08 13.91
C GLN A 270 -17.32 7.17 12.67
N LEU A 271 -16.19 6.75 12.09
CA LEU A 271 -16.13 5.74 11.02
C LEU A 271 -16.11 4.30 11.53
N ALA A 272 -15.93 4.09 12.83
CA ALA A 272 -15.89 2.75 13.40
C ALA A 272 -17.29 2.11 13.33
N ARG A 273 -17.34 0.85 12.91
CA ARG A 273 -18.55 0.03 12.83
C ARG A 273 -18.26 -1.30 13.51
N ALA A 274 -19.20 -1.76 14.34
CA ALA A 274 -19.08 -3.04 15.04
C ALA A 274 -19.35 -4.23 14.11
N GLY A 275 -20.07 -4.00 13.02
CA GLY A 275 -20.43 -5.04 12.07
C GLY A 275 -20.99 -4.50 10.76
N LEU A 276 -21.44 -5.42 9.93
CA LEU A 276 -22.13 -5.16 8.66
C LEU A 276 -23.17 -6.24 8.37
N SER A 277 -24.08 -5.94 7.45
CA SER A 277 -24.90 -6.94 6.78
C SER A 277 -24.43 -7.11 5.34
N ALA A 278 -24.24 -8.36 4.92
CA ALA A 278 -23.87 -8.73 3.56
C ALA A 278 -25.06 -9.40 2.85
N SER A 279 -25.38 -8.94 1.64
CA SER A 279 -26.40 -9.52 0.77
C SER A 279 -25.79 -10.18 -0.47
N GLY A 280 -26.57 -11.01 -1.16
CA GLY A 280 -26.09 -11.76 -2.31
C GLY A 280 -24.88 -12.63 -1.97
N VAL A 281 -24.92 -13.26 -0.80
CA VAL A 281 -23.82 -14.07 -0.29
C VAL A 281 -23.73 -15.36 -1.08
N ARG A 282 -22.52 -15.65 -1.57
CA ARG A 282 -22.17 -16.94 -2.16
C ARG A 282 -21.24 -17.68 -1.21
N TRP A 283 -21.67 -18.87 -0.79
CA TRP A 283 -20.83 -19.83 -0.09
C TRP A 283 -20.10 -20.71 -1.10
N LEU A 284 -18.82 -20.95 -0.85
CA LEU A 284 -17.97 -21.86 -1.64
C LEU A 284 -17.85 -23.22 -0.93
N SER A 285 -18.95 -23.65 -0.34
CA SER A 285 -19.21 -24.97 0.23
C SER A 285 -20.54 -25.50 -0.33
N ASP A 286 -20.73 -26.80 -0.20
CA ASP A 286 -21.99 -27.50 -0.51
C ASP A 286 -23.18 -26.88 0.23
N GLU A 287 -23.00 -26.51 1.50
CA GLU A 287 -24.02 -25.90 2.33
C GLU A 287 -23.54 -24.61 2.99
N ALA A 288 -24.50 -23.71 3.26
CA ALA A 288 -24.26 -22.57 4.13
C ALA A 288 -24.09 -23.05 5.58
N PRO A 289 -23.29 -22.36 6.42
CA PRO A 289 -23.20 -22.70 7.84
C PRO A 289 -24.58 -22.65 8.50
N ALA A 290 -24.95 -23.71 9.23
CA ALA A 290 -26.25 -23.81 9.92
C ALA A 290 -26.40 -22.82 11.10
N GLY A 291 -25.31 -22.16 11.52
CA GLY A 291 -25.31 -21.23 12.65
C GLY A 291 -24.11 -20.28 12.62
N GLU A 292 -23.90 -19.58 13.73
CA GLU A 292 -22.79 -18.64 13.84
C GLU A 292 -21.44 -19.32 13.63
N ARG A 293 -20.58 -18.72 12.82
CA ARG A 293 -19.24 -19.23 12.50
C ARG A 293 -18.18 -18.17 12.71
N ALA A 294 -17.08 -18.53 13.39
CA ALA A 294 -15.89 -17.70 13.44
C ALA A 294 -15.12 -17.78 12.11
N ALA A 295 -14.69 -16.64 11.59
CA ALA A 295 -13.92 -16.55 10.34
C ALA A 295 -13.06 -15.29 10.32
N GLU A 296 -12.15 -15.21 9.36
CA GLU A 296 -11.49 -13.96 8.99
C GLU A 296 -12.27 -13.28 7.86
N VAL A 297 -12.48 -11.97 7.95
CA VAL A 297 -13.23 -11.22 6.94
C VAL A 297 -12.39 -10.11 6.34
N GLN A 298 -12.51 -9.93 5.03
CA GLN A 298 -11.83 -8.88 4.30
C GLN A 298 -12.87 -7.99 3.62
N ILE A 299 -12.98 -6.75 4.06
CA ILE A 299 -13.97 -5.77 3.54
C ILE A 299 -13.42 -4.91 2.41
N ARG A 300 -12.10 -5.02 2.11
CA ARG A 300 -11.40 -4.32 1.02
C ARG A 300 -10.18 -5.13 0.57
N TYR A 301 -9.93 -5.21 -0.73
CA TYR A 301 -8.87 -6.03 -1.35
C TYR A 301 -7.46 -5.95 -0.73
N ARG A 302 -7.03 -4.78 -0.24
CA ARG A 302 -5.69 -4.58 0.36
C ARG A 302 -5.69 -4.46 1.88
N GLN A 303 -6.84 -4.67 2.50
CA GLN A 303 -6.93 -4.73 3.95
C GLN A 303 -6.48 -6.11 4.42
N ALA A 304 -5.77 -6.18 5.55
CA ALA A 304 -5.56 -7.46 6.21
C ALA A 304 -6.92 -8.06 6.64
N PRO A 305 -7.15 -9.37 6.45
CA PRO A 305 -8.33 -10.02 7.00
C PRO A 305 -8.40 -9.78 8.52
N VAL A 306 -9.62 -9.61 9.04
CA VAL A 306 -9.86 -9.34 10.47
C VAL A 306 -10.77 -10.42 11.06
N PRO A 307 -10.57 -10.84 12.31
CA PRO A 307 -11.46 -11.81 12.94
C PRO A 307 -12.89 -11.27 13.08
N ALA A 308 -13.88 -12.11 12.76
CA ALA A 308 -15.30 -11.81 12.89
C ALA A 308 -16.13 -13.07 13.12
N ARG A 309 -17.38 -12.87 13.56
CA ARG A 309 -18.43 -13.90 13.59
C ARG A 309 -19.40 -13.65 12.45
N LEU A 310 -19.69 -14.68 11.68
CA LEU A 310 -20.66 -14.71 10.60
C LEU A 310 -21.93 -15.34 11.12
N ALA A 311 -23.07 -14.66 11.01
CA ALA A 311 -24.37 -15.17 11.38
C ALA A 311 -25.29 -15.18 10.14
N PRO A 312 -25.35 -16.32 9.41
CA PRO A 312 -26.27 -16.48 8.29
C PRO A 312 -27.72 -16.29 8.74
N GLN A 313 -28.53 -15.66 7.90
CA GLN A 313 -29.94 -15.38 8.15
C GLN A 313 -30.83 -16.19 7.19
N PRO A 314 -32.10 -16.46 7.55
CA PRO A 314 -33.03 -17.21 6.69
C PRO A 314 -33.30 -16.56 5.33
N ASP A 315 -33.16 -15.23 5.23
CA ASP A 315 -33.33 -14.46 3.99
C ASP A 315 -32.11 -14.51 3.06
N GLY A 316 -31.08 -15.29 3.42
CA GLY A 316 -29.83 -15.43 2.66
C GLY A 316 -28.82 -14.30 2.89
N THR A 317 -29.12 -13.34 3.77
CA THR A 317 -28.12 -12.35 4.22
C THR A 317 -27.19 -12.94 5.28
N VAL A 318 -26.04 -12.30 5.48
CA VAL A 318 -25.11 -12.65 6.56
C VAL A 318 -24.79 -11.42 7.38
N VAL A 319 -25.10 -11.48 8.67
CA VAL A 319 -24.66 -10.48 9.64
C VAL A 319 -23.23 -10.81 10.05
N VAL A 320 -22.33 -9.85 9.89
CA VAL A 320 -20.91 -9.98 10.25
C VAL A 320 -20.63 -9.09 11.44
N ARG A 321 -20.19 -9.69 12.54
CA ARG A 321 -19.79 -8.98 13.77
C ARG A 321 -18.28 -9.03 13.91
N PHE A 322 -17.61 -7.89 13.81
CA PHE A 322 -16.16 -7.84 13.94
C PHE A 322 -15.72 -8.04 15.39
N ALA A 323 -14.62 -8.76 15.62
CA ALA A 323 -14.03 -8.86 16.95
C ALA A 323 -13.52 -7.50 17.48
N GLN A 324 -13.18 -6.58 16.58
CA GLN A 324 -12.83 -5.20 16.87
C GLN A 324 -13.49 -4.28 15.84
N PRO A 325 -14.03 -3.11 16.23
CA PRO A 325 -14.67 -2.20 15.29
C PRO A 325 -13.78 -1.85 14.10
N GLN A 326 -14.34 -1.97 12.90
CA GLN A 326 -13.63 -1.68 11.64
C GLN A 326 -14.03 -0.31 11.11
N ARG A 327 -13.09 0.38 10.49
CA ARG A 327 -13.30 1.73 9.95
C ARG A 327 -13.65 1.65 8.47
N ALA A 328 -14.45 2.62 8.01
CA ALA A 328 -14.72 2.83 6.60
C ALA A 328 -15.31 1.58 5.92
N VAL A 329 -16.24 0.91 6.59
CA VAL A 329 -17.06 -0.12 5.98
C VAL A 329 -17.99 0.58 4.98
N ALA A 330 -17.83 0.29 3.68
CA ALA A 330 -18.52 1.03 2.62
C ALA A 330 -19.57 0.14 1.94
N PRO A 331 -20.86 0.49 2.01
CA PRO A 331 -21.91 -0.19 1.26
C PRO A 331 -21.58 -0.27 -0.25
N GLY A 332 -21.90 -1.38 -0.89
CA GLY A 332 -21.58 -1.69 -2.29
C GLY A 332 -20.21 -2.35 -2.51
N GLN A 333 -19.28 -2.27 -1.54
CA GLN A 333 -18.04 -3.04 -1.61
C GLN A 333 -18.31 -4.53 -1.32
N ALA A 334 -17.38 -5.38 -1.71
CA ALA A 334 -17.44 -6.80 -1.37
C ALA A 334 -16.84 -7.08 0.01
N VAL A 335 -17.43 -8.02 0.74
CA VAL A 335 -16.84 -8.66 1.91
C VAL A 335 -16.59 -10.13 1.60
N VAL A 336 -15.39 -10.62 1.90
CA VAL A 336 -14.97 -12.01 1.62
C VAL A 336 -14.56 -12.68 2.92
N PHE A 337 -14.97 -13.93 3.08
CA PHE A 337 -14.81 -14.74 4.28
C PHE A 337 -13.71 -15.78 4.06
N TYR A 338 -12.84 -15.94 5.04
CA TYR A 338 -11.65 -16.77 4.97
C TYR A 338 -11.49 -17.66 6.20
N GLU A 339 -10.85 -18.80 5.98
CA GLU A 339 -10.32 -19.70 7.01
C GLU A 339 -8.87 -20.00 6.63
N GLY A 340 -7.94 -19.21 7.18
CA GLY A 340 -6.53 -19.27 6.79
C GLY A 340 -6.31 -18.90 5.32
N ASP A 341 -6.10 -19.90 4.47
CA ASP A 341 -5.97 -19.69 3.03
C ASP A 341 -7.17 -20.12 2.20
N ARG A 342 -8.19 -20.72 2.80
CA ARG A 342 -9.43 -21.11 2.14
C ARG A 342 -10.38 -19.92 2.07
N VAL A 343 -11.02 -19.72 0.92
CA VAL A 343 -12.14 -18.80 0.77
C VAL A 343 -13.42 -19.56 1.11
N LEU A 344 -14.13 -19.12 2.14
CA LEU A 344 -15.41 -19.71 2.54
C LEU A 344 -16.56 -19.19 1.68
N GLY A 345 -16.45 -17.94 1.21
CA GLY A 345 -17.50 -17.26 0.47
C GLY A 345 -17.35 -15.75 0.54
N GLY A 346 -18.41 -15.04 0.16
CA GLY A 346 -18.46 -13.59 0.30
C GLY A 346 -19.76 -13.02 -0.23
N GLY A 347 -19.96 -11.72 -0.06
CA GLY A 347 -21.14 -11.01 -0.53
C GLY A 347 -20.91 -9.51 -0.66
N TRP A 348 -22.00 -8.78 -0.86
CA TRP A 348 -22.01 -7.34 -1.05
C TRP A 348 -22.44 -6.65 0.23
N ILE A 349 -21.67 -5.67 0.69
CA ILE A 349 -21.99 -4.91 1.89
C ILE A 349 -23.27 -4.10 1.62
N ALA A 350 -24.35 -4.45 2.32
CA ALA A 350 -25.64 -3.78 2.20
C ALA A 350 -25.75 -2.61 3.19
N SER A 351 -25.45 -2.87 4.46
CA SER A 351 -25.54 -1.89 5.55
C SER A 351 -24.47 -2.12 6.62
N THR A 352 -24.31 -1.17 7.54
CA THR A 352 -23.33 -1.22 8.63
C THR A 352 -24.01 -1.07 9.99
N THR A 353 -23.50 -1.77 11.00
CA THR A 353 -24.00 -1.68 12.38
C THR A 353 -23.19 -0.66 13.18
N GLY A 354 -23.87 0.23 13.92
CA GLY A 354 -23.26 1.25 14.78
C GLY A 354 -22.47 0.68 15.97
N THR A 355 -21.88 1.54 16.79
CA THR A 355 -20.97 1.14 17.90
C THR A 355 -21.44 1.47 19.32
N GLU A 356 -22.63 2.03 19.59
CA GLU A 356 -22.97 2.52 20.94
C GLU A 356 -24.28 2.00 21.56
N GLY A 357 -24.17 1.66 22.86
CA GLY A 357 -25.16 1.72 23.95
C GLY A 357 -26.63 1.43 23.65
N GLY A 358 -27.05 0.18 23.87
CA GLY A 358 -28.46 -0.22 23.92
C GLY A 358 -28.60 -1.66 24.42
N GLU A 359 -29.07 -1.80 25.66
CA GLU A 359 -29.62 -2.98 26.35
C GLU A 359 -29.21 -4.39 25.86
N LEU A 360 -28.23 -4.98 26.55
CA LEU A 360 -28.19 -6.44 26.71
C LEU A 360 -29.00 -6.80 27.96
N ALA A 361 -30.22 -7.30 27.74
CA ALA A 361 -30.90 -8.10 28.74
C ALA A 361 -30.09 -9.40 28.98
N ALA A 362 -29.64 -9.52 30.22
CA ALA A 362 -29.38 -10.75 30.98
C ALA A 362 -28.71 -11.93 30.26
N LEU A 363 -27.39 -12.09 30.48
CA LEU A 363 -26.81 -13.38 30.87
C LEU A 363 -25.87 -13.12 32.06
N LYS A 364 -26.29 -13.62 33.23
CA LYS A 364 -25.59 -13.55 34.52
C LYS A 364 -24.44 -14.56 34.58
N ASP A 365 -23.44 -14.18 35.38
CA ASP A 365 -22.40 -14.97 36.08
C ASP A 365 -21.46 -15.84 35.22
N GLY A 366 -20.13 -15.82 35.35
CA GLY A 366 -19.21 -15.18 36.28
C GLY A 366 -17.76 -15.47 35.85
N ASP A 367 -16.84 -14.78 36.51
CA ASP A 367 -15.38 -14.88 36.50
C ASP A 367 -14.56 -14.16 35.40
N ALA A 368 -14.06 -13.03 35.87
CA ALA A 368 -13.15 -12.09 35.25
C ALA A 368 -11.74 -12.66 35.07
N VAL A 369 -11.14 -12.40 33.91
CA VAL A 369 -9.69 -12.21 33.79
C VAL A 369 -9.44 -10.83 33.20
N SER A 370 -8.96 -9.94 34.06
CA SER A 370 -8.64 -8.56 33.75
C SER A 370 -7.37 -8.45 32.91
N GLY A 371 -7.44 -7.69 31.81
CA GLY A 371 -6.29 -7.42 30.93
C GLY A 371 -6.50 -6.14 30.12
N ARG A 372 -6.38 -4.98 30.76
CA ARG A 372 -6.49 -3.66 30.11
C ARG A 372 -5.34 -3.46 29.11
N GLY A 373 -5.59 -3.63 27.82
CA GLY A 373 -4.68 -3.23 26.74
C GLY A 373 -4.81 -1.74 26.41
N GLN A 374 -4.10 -0.87 27.14
CA GLN A 374 -3.95 0.54 26.80
C GLN A 374 -3.31 0.70 25.40
N ARG A 375 -4.02 1.29 24.44
CA ARG A 375 -3.43 1.75 23.17
C ARG A 375 -2.58 2.99 23.45
N ARG A 376 -1.25 2.83 23.41
CA ARG A 376 -0.29 3.92 23.64
C ARG A 376 -0.27 4.91 22.47
N THR A 377 -0.58 6.17 22.74
CA THR A 377 -0.27 7.30 21.86
C THR A 377 1.23 7.61 21.89
N CYS A 378 1.75 8.21 20.81
CA CYS A 378 3.16 8.54 20.65
C CYS A 378 3.68 9.45 21.79
N PRO A 379 4.67 9.00 22.60
CA PRO A 379 5.25 9.84 23.64
C PRO A 379 6.41 10.67 23.05
N GLY A 380 6.10 11.90 22.63
CA GLY A 380 7.09 12.97 22.45
C GLY A 380 7.98 12.99 21.18
N PRO A 381 8.65 14.13 20.91
CA PRO A 381 9.48 14.36 19.72
C PRO A 381 10.87 13.70 19.82
N GLY A 382 11.20 12.81 18.89
CA GLY A 382 12.54 12.20 18.80
C GLY A 382 12.76 11.37 17.53
N GLY A 383 13.97 11.38 16.96
CA GLY A 383 14.32 10.51 15.81
C GLY A 383 14.42 9.03 16.21
N ARG A 384 14.48 8.11 15.22
CA ARG A 384 14.50 6.64 15.45
C ARG A 384 15.51 6.17 16.51
N ALA A 385 16.75 6.65 16.46
CA ALA A 385 17.78 6.31 17.45
C ALA A 385 17.41 6.78 18.87
N ARG A 386 16.82 7.97 19.02
CA ARG A 386 16.36 8.49 20.32
C ARG A 386 15.20 7.70 20.90
N ARG A 387 14.34 7.10 20.06
CA ARG A 387 13.24 6.23 20.51
C ARG A 387 13.69 4.80 20.85
N LEU A 388 14.69 4.29 20.14
CA LEU A 388 15.32 3.01 20.48
C LEU A 388 16.18 3.10 21.74
N ALA A 389 16.78 4.26 22.04
CA ALA A 389 17.72 4.39 23.14
C ALA A 389 17.17 3.94 24.51
N PRO A 390 15.97 4.37 24.98
CA PRO A 390 15.41 3.90 26.25
C PRO A 390 15.11 2.40 26.27
N ALA A 391 14.77 1.84 25.11
CA ALA A 391 14.46 0.42 24.97
C ALA A 391 15.71 -0.46 24.89
N LEU A 392 16.89 0.07 24.56
CA LEU A 392 18.09 -0.74 24.32
C LEU A 392 19.23 -0.46 25.30
N HIS A 393 19.36 0.76 25.82
CA HIS A 393 20.49 1.17 26.65
C HIS A 393 20.62 0.31 27.92
N GLY A 394 21.84 -0.12 28.21
CA GLY A 394 22.19 -0.94 29.37
C GLY A 394 21.86 -2.43 29.24
N ARG A 395 21.21 -2.88 28.17
CA ARG A 395 20.84 -4.30 28.01
C ARG A 395 21.99 -5.15 27.49
N GLY A 396 22.17 -6.33 28.08
CA GLY A 396 23.06 -7.37 27.57
C GLY A 396 22.57 -7.98 26.26
N VAL A 397 23.50 -8.28 25.36
CA VAL A 397 23.24 -9.00 24.10
C VAL A 397 23.29 -10.49 24.37
N LEU A 398 22.13 -11.14 24.24
CA LEU A 398 21.94 -12.58 24.44
C LEU A 398 22.36 -13.37 23.19
N GLY A 399 22.09 -12.83 22.01
CA GLY A 399 22.42 -13.51 20.76
C GLY A 399 22.03 -12.71 19.51
N LEU A 400 22.52 -13.17 18.37
CA LEU A 400 22.17 -12.67 17.04
C LEU A 400 21.74 -13.84 16.17
N THR A 401 20.56 -13.70 15.57
CA THR A 401 20.07 -14.60 14.53
C THR A 401 20.04 -13.85 13.20
N VAL A 402 20.80 -14.34 12.23
CA VAL A 402 20.82 -13.81 10.87
C VAL A 402 20.01 -14.72 9.97
N LEU A 403 19.01 -14.17 9.29
CA LEU A 403 18.13 -14.91 8.36
C LEU A 403 18.45 -14.57 6.90
N ASP A 404 19.07 -13.42 6.63
CA ASP A 404 19.46 -12.98 5.29
C ASP A 404 20.96 -13.28 5.03
N PRO A 405 21.30 -14.12 4.04
CA PRO A 405 22.69 -14.47 3.72
C PRO A 405 23.61 -13.28 3.45
N ARG A 406 23.08 -12.14 3.00
CA ARG A 406 23.89 -10.92 2.77
C ARG A 406 24.48 -10.33 4.04
N LEU A 407 23.93 -10.70 5.20
CA LEU A 407 24.39 -10.28 6.51
C LEU A 407 25.22 -11.36 7.20
N ALA A 408 25.60 -12.45 6.50
CA ALA A 408 26.34 -13.58 7.08
C ALA A 408 27.72 -13.18 7.64
N SER A 409 28.28 -12.03 7.23
CA SER A 409 29.51 -11.47 7.81
C SER A 409 29.35 -11.00 9.26
N LEU A 410 28.12 -10.94 9.79
CA LEU A 410 27.88 -10.64 11.20
C LEU A 410 28.12 -11.90 12.04
N SER A 411 29.26 -11.96 12.72
CA SER A 411 29.58 -13.07 13.61
C SER A 411 28.75 -13.01 14.91
N PRO A 412 27.95 -14.04 15.25
CA PRO A 412 27.21 -14.08 16.52
C PRO A 412 28.14 -14.09 17.75
N ARG A 413 29.31 -14.75 17.62
CA ARG A 413 30.35 -14.80 18.67
C ARG A 413 30.93 -13.43 18.99
N ALA A 414 30.92 -12.51 18.01
CA ALA A 414 31.47 -11.17 18.18
C ALA A 414 30.62 -10.26 19.09
N LEU A 415 29.38 -10.65 19.37
CA LEU A 415 28.36 -9.88 20.08
C LEU A 415 28.01 -10.45 21.47
N ALA A 416 28.28 -11.74 21.70
CA ALA A 416 27.95 -12.43 22.95
C ALA A 416 28.65 -11.78 24.16
N GLY A 417 27.89 -11.56 25.24
CA GLY A 417 28.41 -10.97 26.50
C GLY A 417 28.67 -9.47 26.46
N ARG A 418 28.28 -8.77 25.39
CA ARG A 418 28.38 -7.31 25.29
C ARG A 418 27.11 -6.62 25.76
N ARG A 419 27.21 -5.35 26.16
CA ARG A 419 26.09 -4.49 26.58
C ARG A 419 25.93 -3.29 25.67
N VAL A 420 24.69 -2.87 25.43
CA VAL A 420 24.41 -1.68 24.62
C VAL A 420 24.67 -0.42 25.45
N GLY A 421 25.83 0.19 25.27
CA GLY A 421 26.24 1.40 25.96
C GLY A 421 25.60 2.68 25.41
N ALA A 422 25.29 2.75 24.12
CA ALA A 422 24.63 3.92 23.53
C ALA A 422 23.90 3.57 22.22
N VAL A 423 22.85 4.33 21.90
CA VAL A 423 22.16 4.29 20.60
C VAL A 423 22.16 5.68 20.00
N GLN A 424 22.74 5.83 18.81
CA GLN A 424 22.98 7.11 18.15
C GLN A 424 22.59 7.05 16.67
N ARG A 425 22.46 8.23 16.05
CA ARG A 425 22.26 8.36 14.60
C ARG A 425 23.50 9.00 14.00
N LEU A 426 24.03 8.41 12.92
CA LEU A 426 25.05 9.02 12.06
C LEU A 426 24.48 9.16 10.65
N GLY A 427 24.08 10.37 10.24
CA GLY A 427 23.42 10.57 8.94
C GLY A 427 22.18 9.69 8.78
N LYS A 428 22.19 8.74 7.83
CA LYS A 428 21.08 7.79 7.57
C LYS A 428 21.23 6.45 8.30
N GLN A 429 22.24 6.31 9.16
CA GLN A 429 22.55 5.09 9.88
C GLN A 429 22.08 5.18 11.33
N VAL A 430 21.61 4.06 11.87
CA VAL A 430 21.40 3.85 13.31
C VAL A 430 22.62 3.08 13.83
N VAL A 431 23.22 3.55 14.91
CA VAL A 431 24.47 3.02 15.45
C VAL A 431 24.26 2.64 16.91
N LEU A 432 24.64 1.42 17.27
CA LEU A 432 24.67 0.96 18.65
C LEU A 432 26.12 0.76 19.10
N ARG A 433 26.51 1.37 20.22
CA ARG A 433 27.80 1.14 20.89
C ARG A 433 27.67 -0.09 21.78
N LEU A 434 28.51 -1.09 21.57
CA LEU A 434 28.53 -2.36 22.29
C LEU A 434 29.80 -2.47 23.14
N GLU A 435 29.63 -2.38 24.45
CA GLU A 435 30.68 -2.44 25.47
C GLU A 435 30.82 -3.87 26.01
N ALA A 436 31.98 -4.23 26.57
CA ALA A 436 32.15 -5.53 27.21
C ALA A 436 31.36 -5.61 28.53
N GLY A 437 30.68 -6.72 28.80
CA GLY A 437 29.97 -6.96 30.07
C GLY A 437 30.78 -7.82 31.03
N GLY A 438 31.04 -7.33 32.25
CA GLY A 438 31.55 -8.13 33.39
C GLY A 438 33.06 -8.04 33.69
N THR A 439 33.42 -8.24 34.97
CA THR A 439 34.59 -7.71 35.69
C THR A 439 35.92 -8.48 35.58
N ARG A 440 36.02 -9.55 34.78
CA ARG A 440 37.29 -10.32 34.63
C ARG A 440 37.49 -10.82 33.20
N ARG A 441 37.96 -9.93 32.33
CA ARG A 441 38.92 -10.16 31.23
C ARG A 441 39.02 -8.86 30.42
N ALA A 442 40.26 -8.46 30.14
CA ALA A 442 40.77 -7.31 29.39
C ALA A 442 39.74 -6.41 28.66
N ALA A 443 39.93 -5.09 28.79
CA ALA A 443 39.27 -4.01 28.07
C ALA A 443 39.14 -4.29 26.56
N ALA A 444 38.11 -5.04 26.16
CA ALA A 444 37.85 -5.30 24.77
C ALA A 444 37.29 -4.02 24.15
N ALA A 445 37.91 -3.56 23.06
CA ALA A 445 37.49 -2.35 22.37
C ALA A 445 35.97 -2.36 22.08
N PRO A 446 35.30 -1.20 22.18
CA PRO A 446 33.89 -1.10 21.88
C PRO A 446 33.64 -1.50 20.43
N ARG A 447 32.58 -2.26 20.19
CA ARG A 447 32.12 -2.60 18.84
C ARG A 447 30.90 -1.78 18.48
N TRP A 448 30.76 -1.47 17.21
CA TRP A 448 29.72 -0.60 16.69
C TRP A 448 28.85 -1.37 15.72
N LEU A 449 27.60 -1.61 16.11
CA LEU A 449 26.60 -2.16 15.20
C LEU A 449 25.99 -1.01 14.40
N VAL A 450 26.26 -0.97 13.10
CA VAL A 450 25.84 0.09 12.19
C VAL A 450 24.77 -0.45 11.24
N VAL A 451 23.56 0.07 11.35
CA VAL A 451 22.39 -0.33 10.55
C VAL A 451 22.01 0.81 9.60
N HIS A 452 22.05 0.57 8.30
CA HIS A 452 21.54 1.49 7.29
C HIS A 452 20.23 0.95 6.72
N LEU A 453 19.11 1.61 7.01
CA LEU A 453 17.77 1.13 6.62
C LEU A 453 17.44 1.26 5.12
N ARG A 454 18.14 2.15 4.41
CA ARG A 454 17.89 2.44 2.98
C ARG A 454 16.40 2.77 2.74
N MET A 455 15.76 2.15 1.75
CA MET A 455 14.43 2.53 1.27
C MET A 455 13.31 1.91 2.08
N THR A 456 13.46 0.66 2.52
CA THR A 456 12.38 -0.15 3.12
C THR A 456 12.78 -0.85 4.42
N GLY A 457 14.02 -0.70 4.87
CA GLY A 457 14.50 -1.28 6.11
C GLY A 457 13.84 -0.65 7.34
N ARG A 458 13.60 -1.48 8.36
CA ARG A 458 12.94 -1.12 9.61
C ARG A 458 13.63 -1.81 10.77
N LEU A 459 13.71 -1.12 11.91
CA LEU A 459 14.14 -1.70 13.19
C LEU A 459 12.95 -1.65 14.14
N LEU A 460 12.58 -2.79 14.71
CA LEU A 460 11.43 -2.95 15.59
C LEU A 460 11.92 -3.50 16.94
N TRP A 461 11.49 -2.88 18.03
CA TRP A 461 11.69 -3.42 19.38
C TRP A 461 10.49 -4.29 19.77
N GLN A 462 10.76 -5.50 20.27
CA GLN A 462 9.78 -6.39 20.87
C GLN A 462 10.18 -6.70 22.33
N PRO A 463 9.24 -6.79 23.28
CA PRO A 463 9.56 -7.07 24.68
C PRO A 463 9.97 -8.53 24.95
N ASP A 464 9.78 -9.41 23.97
CA ASP A 464 10.16 -10.83 24.05
C ASP A 464 11.57 -11.04 23.48
N PRO A 465 12.51 -11.67 24.23
CA PRO A 465 13.83 -12.05 23.72
C PRO A 465 13.78 -13.09 22.58
N GLN A 466 12.66 -13.82 22.42
CA GLN A 466 12.33 -14.58 21.22
C GLN A 466 11.21 -13.87 20.44
N PRO A 467 11.56 -12.96 19.50
CA PRO A 467 10.57 -12.13 18.85
C PRO A 467 9.68 -12.94 17.89
N THR A 468 8.42 -12.54 17.78
CA THR A 468 7.60 -12.95 16.64
C THR A 468 8.18 -12.32 15.39
N LEU A 469 8.56 -13.13 14.39
CA LEU A 469 9.30 -12.66 13.22
C LEU A 469 8.33 -12.13 12.14
N PRO A 470 8.30 -10.81 11.86
CA PRO A 470 7.54 -10.30 10.74
C PRO A 470 8.09 -10.83 9.41
N ARG A 471 7.26 -10.87 8.37
CA ARG A 471 7.73 -11.20 7.02
C ARG A 471 8.87 -10.28 6.59
N HIS A 472 9.85 -10.84 5.88
CA HIS A 472 11.08 -10.17 5.45
C HIS A 472 12.01 -9.73 6.59
N THR A 473 11.96 -10.40 7.74
CA THR A 473 12.99 -10.26 8.76
C THR A 473 14.34 -10.71 8.19
N CYS A 474 15.33 -9.82 8.23
CA CYS A 474 16.68 -10.10 7.76
C CYS A 474 17.60 -10.56 8.89
N ALA A 475 17.44 -10.00 10.09
CA ALA A 475 18.18 -10.38 11.29
C ALA A 475 17.45 -9.91 12.54
N TRP A 476 17.74 -10.51 13.69
CA TRP A 476 17.30 -10.00 14.98
C TRP A 476 18.33 -10.25 16.08
N TRP A 477 18.37 -9.33 17.05
CA TRP A 477 19.24 -9.40 18.23
C TRP A 477 18.39 -9.67 19.46
N GLY A 478 18.66 -10.80 20.13
CA GLY A 478 18.12 -11.08 21.46
C GLY A 478 18.87 -10.22 22.48
N LEU A 479 18.12 -9.50 23.31
CA LEU A 479 18.63 -8.60 24.33
C LEU A 479 17.98 -8.95 25.68
N GLU A 480 18.63 -8.60 26.78
CA GLU A 480 18.03 -8.76 28.12
C GLU A 480 16.70 -8.00 28.16
N GLY A 481 15.58 -8.71 28.32
CA GLY A 481 14.23 -8.14 28.38
C GLY A 481 13.64 -7.67 27.03
N GLY A 482 14.10 -8.22 25.91
CA GLY A 482 13.43 -8.10 24.61
C GLY A 482 14.30 -8.40 23.40
N ALA A 483 13.84 -8.05 22.20
CA ALA A 483 14.58 -8.25 20.97
C ALA A 483 14.47 -7.07 20.01
N LEU A 484 15.55 -6.81 19.28
CA LEU A 484 15.60 -5.84 18.20
C LEU A 484 15.54 -6.58 16.86
N VAL A 485 14.50 -6.33 16.06
CA VAL A 485 14.24 -7.03 14.80
C VAL A 485 14.49 -6.10 13.62
N PHE A 486 15.36 -6.51 12.69
CA PHE A 486 15.61 -5.82 11.42
C PHE A 486 14.82 -6.46 10.28
N VAL A 487 13.90 -5.69 9.70
CA VAL A 487 13.01 -6.11 8.61
C VAL A 487 13.28 -5.28 7.37
N ASP A 488 13.57 -5.89 6.22
CA ASP A 488 13.77 -5.16 4.97
C ASP A 488 13.24 -5.91 3.75
N PRO A 489 12.01 -5.59 3.29
CA PRO A 489 11.39 -6.24 2.13
C PRO A 489 12.20 -6.18 0.83
N ARG A 490 12.89 -5.06 0.56
CA ARG A 490 13.68 -4.92 -0.68
C ARG A 490 15.13 -5.34 -0.55
N ARG A 491 15.55 -5.76 0.64
CA ARG A 491 16.92 -6.25 0.87
C ARG A 491 17.98 -5.26 0.35
N PHE A 492 17.82 -3.97 0.63
CA PHE A 492 18.80 -2.93 0.30
C PHE A 492 19.55 -2.44 1.54
N GLY A 493 18.92 -2.52 2.70
CA GLY A 493 19.51 -2.16 3.96
C GLY A 493 20.73 -3.02 4.28
N THR A 494 21.66 -2.42 5.00
CA THR A 494 22.95 -3.02 5.35
C THR A 494 23.15 -2.99 6.84
N VAL A 495 23.81 -4.01 7.36
CA VAL A 495 24.20 -4.10 8.77
C VAL A 495 25.68 -4.46 8.81
N ALA A 496 26.45 -3.70 9.57
CA ALA A 496 27.88 -3.92 9.73
C ALA A 496 28.27 -3.88 11.21
N LEU A 497 29.26 -4.68 11.58
CA LEU A 497 29.89 -4.63 12.89
C LEU A 497 31.30 -4.07 12.72
N LEU A 498 31.58 -2.92 13.33
CA LEU A 498 32.85 -2.20 13.18
C LEU A 498 33.57 -2.08 14.51
N GLU A 499 34.90 -2.07 14.48
CA GLU A 499 35.76 -1.81 15.64
C GLU A 499 36.02 -0.31 15.80
N ASP A 500 36.08 0.41 14.68
CA ASP A 500 36.25 1.86 14.63
C ASP A 500 35.06 2.53 13.92
N LEU A 501 34.35 3.40 14.65
CA LEU A 501 33.21 4.15 14.14
C LEU A 501 33.60 5.18 13.08
N ALA A 502 34.85 5.66 13.05
CA ALA A 502 35.32 6.61 12.05
C ALA A 502 35.12 6.09 10.62
N ARG A 503 35.20 4.76 10.43
CA ARG A 503 34.93 4.09 9.13
C ARG A 503 33.48 4.23 8.66
N ALA A 504 32.54 4.45 9.57
CA ALA A 504 31.13 4.67 9.25
C ALA A 504 30.74 6.16 9.22
N ARG A 505 31.61 7.08 9.67
CA ARG A 505 31.28 8.50 9.75
C ARG A 505 31.01 9.06 8.34
N PRO A 506 29.82 9.63 8.11
CA PRO A 506 29.52 10.29 6.86
C PRO A 506 30.48 11.45 6.59
N ARG A 507 30.87 11.66 5.33
CA ARG A 507 31.76 12.78 4.94
C ARG A 507 31.05 14.15 4.95
N GLY A 508 29.74 14.17 4.72
CA GLY A 508 28.95 15.40 4.71
C GLY A 508 28.51 15.86 6.10
N LEU A 509 28.20 17.16 6.20
CA LEU A 509 27.70 17.82 7.40
C LEU A 509 26.29 17.32 7.74
N ASP A 510 26.03 17.03 9.02
CA ASP A 510 24.69 16.67 9.48
C ASP A 510 23.85 17.93 9.71
N PRO A 511 22.71 18.11 9.02
CA PRO A 511 21.92 19.33 9.13
C PRO A 511 21.24 19.53 10.51
N LEU A 512 21.32 18.52 11.39
CA LEU A 512 20.79 18.57 12.76
C LEU A 512 21.90 18.63 13.81
N ALA A 513 23.18 18.69 13.41
CA ALA A 513 24.29 18.87 14.34
C ALA A 513 24.45 20.35 14.73
N ALA A 514 24.98 20.60 15.91
CA ALA A 514 25.21 21.96 16.43
C ALA A 514 26.15 22.79 15.52
N GLU A 515 27.06 22.11 14.83
CA GLU A 515 27.99 22.68 13.83
C GLU A 515 27.33 23.12 12.51
N HIS A 516 26.04 22.83 12.29
CA HIS A 516 25.31 23.29 11.11
C HIS A 516 24.90 24.76 11.26
N SER A 517 25.75 25.67 10.79
CA SER A 517 25.51 27.12 10.76
C SER A 517 25.31 27.66 9.34
N VAL A 518 24.86 28.92 9.22
CA VAL A 518 24.69 29.60 7.92
C VAL A 518 26.03 29.73 7.22
N GLU A 519 27.10 30.06 7.95
CA GLU A 519 28.47 30.22 7.45
C GLU A 519 29.00 28.89 6.93
N ARG A 520 28.76 27.80 7.67
CA ARG A 520 29.20 26.46 7.25
C ARG A 520 28.44 25.99 6.01
N LEU A 521 27.13 26.26 5.93
CA LEU A 521 26.34 25.96 4.74
C LEU A 521 26.80 26.81 3.55
N ALA A 522 27.13 28.08 3.75
CA ALA A 522 27.67 28.95 2.72
C ALA A 522 29.00 28.44 2.17
N ALA A 523 29.93 28.05 3.06
CA ALA A 523 31.21 27.47 2.67
C ALA A 523 31.04 26.17 1.86
N LEU A 524 30.07 25.32 2.22
CA LEU A 524 29.76 24.11 1.44
C LEU A 524 29.17 24.42 0.06
N LEU A 525 28.28 25.42 -0.04
CA LEU A 525 27.66 25.83 -1.31
C LEU A 525 28.69 26.47 -2.26
N ALA A 526 29.65 27.22 -1.72
CA ALA A 526 30.78 27.76 -2.46
C ALA A 526 31.79 26.68 -2.88
N GLY A 527 31.98 25.65 -2.04
CA GLY A 527 32.94 24.57 -2.25
C GLY A 527 32.41 23.42 -3.12
N GLY A 528 32.83 23.37 -4.39
CA GLY A 528 32.74 22.21 -5.29
C GLY A 528 31.33 21.65 -5.57
N GLY A 529 30.88 21.77 -6.83
CA GLY A 529 29.54 21.37 -7.27
C GLY A 529 28.50 22.50 -7.28
N GLY A 530 28.94 23.75 -7.10
CA GLY A 530 28.07 24.93 -7.13
C GLY A 530 27.33 25.15 -8.44
N ARG A 531 27.82 24.60 -9.57
CA ARG A 531 27.13 24.63 -10.87
C ARG A 531 25.96 23.65 -10.97
N GLN A 532 25.79 22.75 -10.00
CA GLN A 532 24.68 21.79 -10.03
C GLN A 532 23.36 22.46 -9.60
N PRO A 533 22.22 21.97 -10.09
CA PRO A 533 20.92 22.38 -9.59
C PRO A 533 20.81 22.16 -8.07
N LEU A 534 20.28 23.15 -7.36
CA LEU A 534 20.24 23.21 -5.91
C LEU A 534 19.60 21.96 -5.28
N LYS A 535 18.53 21.43 -5.88
CA LYS A 535 17.88 20.21 -5.40
C LYS A 535 18.78 18.97 -5.52
N ALA A 536 19.57 18.87 -6.59
CA ALA A 536 20.53 17.79 -6.75
C ALA A 536 21.69 17.94 -5.74
N TRP A 537 22.14 19.18 -5.52
CA TRP A 537 23.17 19.49 -4.54
C TRP A 537 22.74 19.12 -3.12
N LEU A 538 21.50 19.43 -2.70
CA LEU A 538 20.97 19.04 -1.38
C LEU A 538 20.91 17.52 -1.14
N LEU A 539 20.94 16.70 -2.20
CA LEU A 539 20.91 15.24 -2.10
C LEU A 539 22.30 14.61 -1.99
N ARG A 540 23.37 15.41 -2.11
CA ARG A 540 24.76 14.95 -2.01
C ARG A 540 25.13 14.60 -0.58
N GLN A 541 25.28 13.30 -0.31
CA GLN A 541 25.61 12.79 1.02
C GLN A 541 27.07 13.07 1.42
N ASP A 542 27.92 13.46 0.47
CA ASP A 542 29.27 13.97 0.73
C ASP A 542 29.27 15.46 1.14
N ARG A 543 28.13 16.15 1.05
CA ARG A 543 27.95 17.56 1.45
C ARG A 543 26.99 17.70 2.63
N LEU A 544 25.75 17.26 2.47
CA LEU A 544 24.70 17.26 3.50
C LEU A 544 24.12 15.86 3.67
N VAL A 545 24.30 15.29 4.86
CA VAL A 545 23.85 13.92 5.13
C VAL A 545 22.41 13.89 5.61
N GLY A 546 21.74 12.75 5.48
CA GLY A 546 20.38 12.59 6.03
C GLY A 546 19.27 13.16 5.13
N LEU A 547 19.56 14.15 4.28
CA LEU A 547 18.57 14.70 3.35
C LEU A 547 18.18 13.69 2.26
N GLY A 548 16.87 13.50 2.10
CA GLY A 548 16.26 12.60 1.11
C GLY A 548 15.43 13.39 0.09
N ASN A 549 14.97 12.69 -0.94
CA ASN A 549 14.25 13.32 -2.07
C ASN A 549 13.00 14.11 -1.65
N ILE A 550 12.32 13.61 -0.61
CA ILE A 550 11.13 14.24 -0.02
C ILE A 550 11.50 15.58 0.59
N TYR A 551 12.33 15.57 1.64
CA TYR A 551 12.69 16.77 2.38
C TYR A 551 13.42 17.80 1.52
N ALA A 552 14.23 17.38 0.54
CA ALA A 552 14.86 18.33 -0.38
C ALA A 552 13.84 19.18 -1.15
N SER A 553 12.71 18.59 -1.58
CA SER A 553 11.65 19.35 -2.28
C SER A 553 10.91 20.29 -1.31
N GLU A 554 10.60 19.81 -0.11
CA GLU A 554 9.91 20.58 0.92
C GLU A 554 10.74 21.76 1.46
N ILE A 555 12.03 21.54 1.70
CA ILE A 555 12.99 22.56 2.14
C ILE A 555 13.07 23.68 1.12
N LEU A 556 13.17 23.35 -0.17
CA LEU A 556 13.25 24.35 -1.24
C LEU A 556 11.96 25.14 -1.39
N PHE A 557 10.81 24.49 -1.21
CA PHE A 557 9.54 25.19 -1.17
C PHE A 557 9.44 26.12 0.04
N ALA A 558 9.80 25.64 1.23
CA ALA A 558 9.82 26.44 2.45
C ALA A 558 10.71 27.68 2.29
N ALA A 559 11.93 27.51 1.75
CA ALA A 559 12.91 28.57 1.49
C ALA A 559 12.57 29.50 0.31
N ARG A 560 11.54 29.16 -0.49
CA ARG A 560 11.16 29.85 -1.74
C ARG A 560 12.27 29.87 -2.78
N LEU A 561 13.02 28.77 -2.91
CA LEU A 561 14.13 28.65 -3.85
C LEU A 561 13.79 27.71 -5.00
N ASP A 562 14.10 28.13 -6.23
CA ASP A 562 13.92 27.29 -7.42
C ASP A 562 14.86 26.07 -7.35
N PRO A 563 14.34 24.83 -7.46
CA PRO A 563 15.17 23.63 -7.45
C PRO A 563 16.20 23.54 -8.59
N ARG A 564 16.02 24.33 -9.66
CA ARG A 564 16.93 24.39 -10.82
C ARG A 564 18.06 25.38 -10.64
N ARG A 565 17.96 26.29 -9.67
CA ARG A 565 18.98 27.33 -9.44
C ARG A 565 20.33 26.67 -9.13
N GLU A 566 21.40 27.24 -9.66
CA GLU A 566 22.76 26.80 -9.34
C GLU A 566 23.06 27.02 -7.85
N ALA A 567 23.49 25.97 -7.16
CA ALA A 567 23.75 25.99 -5.72
C ALA A 567 24.78 27.05 -5.29
N GLY A 568 25.80 27.28 -6.12
CA GLY A 568 26.87 28.25 -5.86
C GLY A 568 26.46 29.71 -6.13
N ARG A 569 25.28 29.95 -6.69
CA ARG A 569 24.76 31.31 -6.98
C ARG A 569 23.76 31.82 -5.93
N LEU A 570 23.67 31.15 -4.79
CA LEU A 570 22.81 31.60 -3.68
C LEU A 570 23.52 32.76 -2.95
N LYS A 571 22.79 33.85 -2.70
CA LYS A 571 23.29 34.99 -1.92
C LYS A 571 23.08 34.76 -0.42
N GLY A 572 23.77 35.51 0.43
CA GLY A 572 23.71 35.35 1.91
C GLY A 572 22.29 35.25 2.49
N ALA A 573 21.38 36.14 2.09
CA ALA A 573 19.98 36.10 2.54
C ALA A 573 19.23 34.82 2.08
N GLU A 574 19.61 34.24 0.95
CA GLU A 574 19.01 33.00 0.43
C GLU A 574 19.57 31.78 1.14
N ILE A 575 20.87 31.80 1.48
CA ILE A 575 21.52 30.77 2.28
C ILE A 575 20.93 30.74 3.69
N ALA A 576 20.72 31.91 4.30
CA ALA A 576 20.05 32.02 5.60
C ALA A 576 18.62 31.44 5.57
N ARG A 577 17.83 31.75 4.55
CA ARG A 577 16.49 31.15 4.37
C ARG A 577 16.56 29.65 4.14
N LEU A 578 17.54 29.16 3.38
CA LEU A 578 17.73 27.73 3.16
C LEU A 578 18.08 27.01 4.47
N HIS A 579 19.01 27.54 5.26
CA HIS A 579 19.41 27.02 6.56
C HIS A 579 18.20 26.94 7.52
N ALA A 580 17.45 28.03 7.65
CA ALA A 580 16.24 28.08 8.48
C ALA A 580 15.19 27.05 8.02
N ALA A 581 14.95 26.93 6.71
CA ALA A 581 14.02 25.96 6.14
C ALA A 581 14.45 24.50 6.38
N ILE A 582 15.75 24.21 6.33
CA ILE A 582 16.29 22.89 6.67
C ILE A 582 15.94 22.53 8.12
N GLY A 583 16.23 23.43 9.06
CA GLY A 583 15.92 23.22 10.49
C GLY A 583 14.42 23.05 10.73
N GLN A 584 13.59 23.92 10.15
CA GLN A 584 12.13 23.87 10.30
C GLN A 584 11.53 22.57 9.76
N VAL A 585 11.86 22.20 8.51
CA VAL A 585 11.28 21.01 7.86
C VAL A 585 11.73 19.73 8.55
N LEU A 586 13.02 19.61 8.89
CA LEU A 586 13.53 18.43 9.58
C LEU A 586 13.03 18.34 11.03
N GLY A 587 12.95 19.46 11.74
CA GLY A 587 12.38 19.53 13.08
C GLY A 587 10.92 19.07 13.11
N ALA A 588 10.10 19.62 12.19
CA ALA A 588 8.70 19.20 12.04
C ALA A 588 8.59 17.73 11.62
N ALA A 589 9.45 17.26 10.72
CA ALA A 589 9.48 15.86 10.33
C ALA A 589 9.80 14.95 11.53
N ILE A 590 10.74 15.33 12.40
CA ILE A 590 11.08 14.56 13.61
C ILE A 590 9.91 14.56 14.59
N ALA A 591 9.30 15.72 14.84
CA ALA A 591 8.14 15.86 15.73
C ALA A 591 6.96 14.98 15.28
N HIS A 592 6.75 14.86 13.96
CA HIS A 592 5.69 14.05 13.36
C HIS A 592 6.11 12.63 12.97
N CYS A 593 7.23 12.15 13.51
CA CYS A 593 7.73 10.79 13.29
C CYS A 593 8.05 10.45 11.82
N GLY A 594 8.37 11.43 10.97
CA GLY A 594 8.80 11.25 9.59
C GLY A 594 7.65 10.95 8.63
N THR A 595 7.97 10.70 7.35
CA THR A 595 7.00 10.42 6.29
C THR A 595 6.83 8.94 6.00
N THR A 596 5.57 8.50 5.86
CA THR A 596 5.19 7.13 5.51
C THR A 596 4.47 7.08 4.17
N PHE A 597 5.17 6.60 3.13
CA PHE A 597 4.60 6.39 1.79
C PHE A 597 4.37 4.91 1.45
N SER A 598 5.16 4.01 2.03
CA SER A 598 5.04 2.55 1.88
C SER A 598 5.81 1.89 3.04
N ASP A 599 5.15 1.54 4.14
CA ASP A 599 5.73 0.71 5.23
C ASP A 599 6.58 1.40 6.31
N PHE A 600 6.77 2.72 6.27
CA PHE A 600 7.47 3.44 7.34
C PHE A 600 6.71 3.34 8.67
N GLN A 601 7.36 2.76 9.67
CA GLN A 601 6.96 2.76 11.07
C GLN A 601 8.19 3.11 11.91
N ASP A 602 7.97 3.70 13.07
CA ASP A 602 9.03 3.93 14.04
C ASP A 602 9.42 2.63 14.77
N ALA A 603 10.31 2.74 15.75
CA ALA A 603 10.84 1.64 16.54
C ALA A 603 9.79 0.80 17.27
N HIS A 604 8.59 1.34 17.45
CA HIS A 604 7.47 0.71 18.17
C HIS A 604 6.31 0.38 17.23
N GLY A 605 6.52 0.42 15.90
CA GLY A 605 5.47 0.14 14.92
C GLY A 605 4.55 1.33 14.62
N VAL A 606 4.82 2.53 15.14
CA VAL A 606 3.97 3.70 14.93
C VAL A 606 4.28 4.35 13.58
N THR A 607 3.27 4.53 12.74
CA THR A 607 3.44 5.19 11.44
C THR A 607 3.79 6.67 11.60
N GLY A 608 4.77 7.13 10.82
CA GLY A 608 5.06 8.57 10.69
C GLY A 608 3.87 9.31 10.10
N SER A 609 3.63 10.55 10.52
CA SER A 609 2.50 11.38 10.09
C SER A 609 2.91 12.58 9.22
N TYR A 610 4.21 12.80 9.00
CA TYR A 610 4.70 14.00 8.31
C TYR A 610 4.26 14.08 6.84
N GLN A 611 3.91 12.95 6.21
CA GLN A 611 3.37 12.92 4.83
C GLN A 611 2.09 13.74 4.67
N HIS A 612 1.38 14.00 5.78
CA HIS A 612 0.18 14.83 5.78
C HIS A 612 0.47 16.34 5.75
N TYR A 613 1.71 16.75 6.04
CA TYR A 613 2.13 18.15 6.10
C TYR A 613 2.96 18.57 4.88
N LEU A 614 3.18 17.65 3.93
CA LEU A 614 3.93 17.92 2.71
C LEU A 614 3.21 18.95 1.85
N GLN A 615 3.96 19.96 1.44
CA GLN A 615 3.45 21.10 0.67
C GLN A 615 3.58 20.88 -0.83
N VAL A 616 4.62 20.16 -1.28
CA VAL A 616 4.90 20.00 -2.72
C VAL A 616 5.14 18.56 -3.15
N TYR A 617 5.75 17.72 -2.32
CA TYR A 617 6.19 16.39 -2.72
C TYR A 617 5.01 15.46 -3.06
N GLN A 618 5.02 14.83 -4.24
CA GLN A 618 3.91 14.02 -4.78
C GLN A 618 2.55 14.75 -4.86
N ARG A 619 2.59 16.07 -5.05
CA ARG A 619 1.41 16.93 -5.19
C ARG A 619 1.36 17.63 -6.54
N GLU A 620 1.97 17.05 -7.59
CA GLU A 620 1.89 17.57 -8.96
C GLU A 620 0.42 17.78 -9.38
N GLY A 621 0.14 18.90 -10.06
CA GLY A 621 -1.21 19.29 -10.48
C GLY A 621 -2.08 19.90 -9.38
N LEU A 622 -1.81 19.61 -8.09
CA LEU A 622 -2.56 20.21 -6.98
C LEU A 622 -2.24 21.70 -6.80
N PRO A 623 -3.17 22.51 -6.27
CA PRO A 623 -2.93 23.92 -6.02
C PRO A 623 -1.86 24.11 -4.93
N CYS A 624 -0.94 25.03 -5.17
CA CYS A 624 0.04 25.45 -4.19
C CYS A 624 -0.65 26.10 -2.99
N SER A 625 -0.32 25.67 -1.77
CA SER A 625 -0.86 26.20 -0.51
C SER A 625 -0.61 27.68 -0.26
N ARG A 626 0.32 28.31 -1.01
CA ARG A 626 0.67 29.73 -0.87
C ARG A 626 0.07 30.64 -1.95
N CYS A 627 -0.17 30.12 -3.15
CA CYS A 627 -0.52 30.97 -4.30
C CYS A 627 -1.54 30.36 -5.27
N ALA A 628 -2.12 29.20 -4.91
CA ALA A 628 -3.06 28.40 -5.69
C ALA A 628 -2.58 27.90 -7.06
N ALA A 629 -1.45 28.38 -7.60
CA ALA A 629 -0.91 27.90 -8.87
C ALA A 629 -0.62 26.39 -8.83
N PRO A 630 -0.86 25.64 -9.92
CA PRO A 630 -0.63 24.21 -9.95
C PRO A 630 0.84 23.89 -9.71
N LEU A 631 1.08 22.96 -8.80
CA LEU A 631 2.40 22.43 -8.50
C LEU A 631 2.92 21.62 -9.69
N ARG A 632 4.23 21.72 -9.95
CA ARG A 632 4.87 21.09 -11.10
C ARG A 632 5.82 20.00 -10.64
N ARG A 633 6.00 18.98 -11.48
CA ARG A 633 7.06 18.00 -11.36
C ARG A 633 8.10 18.21 -12.47
N LEU A 634 9.33 17.91 -12.14
CA LEU A 634 10.39 17.67 -13.11
C LEU A 634 11.27 16.52 -12.63
N VAL A 635 12.17 16.03 -13.48
CA VAL A 635 13.13 14.99 -13.13
C VAL A 635 14.53 15.60 -13.14
N GLN A 636 15.25 15.47 -12.03
CA GLN A 636 16.65 15.88 -11.89
C GLN A 636 17.45 14.66 -11.43
N GLN A 637 18.46 14.25 -12.22
CA GLN A 637 19.30 13.08 -11.93
C GLN A 637 18.48 11.81 -11.62
N GLN A 638 17.52 11.48 -12.50
CA GLN A 638 16.61 10.33 -12.35
C GLN A 638 15.73 10.35 -11.08
N ARG A 639 15.60 11.52 -10.42
CA ARG A 639 14.77 11.69 -9.22
C ARG A 639 13.73 12.78 -9.43
N SER A 640 12.47 12.45 -9.14
CA SER A 640 11.36 13.42 -9.18
C SER A 640 11.60 14.58 -8.22
N THR A 641 11.43 15.79 -8.72
CA THR A 641 11.42 17.05 -7.96
C THR A 641 10.05 17.67 -8.08
N PHE A 642 9.48 18.11 -6.96
CA PHE A 642 8.19 18.79 -6.94
C PHE A 642 8.38 20.21 -6.41
N TYR A 643 7.74 21.19 -7.05
CA TYR A 643 7.92 22.60 -6.72
C TYR A 643 6.74 23.45 -7.22
N CYS A 644 6.63 24.67 -6.69
CA CYS A 644 5.70 25.67 -7.20
C CYS A 644 6.44 26.69 -8.08
N ALA A 645 6.15 26.72 -9.38
CA ALA A 645 6.79 27.64 -10.32
C ALA A 645 6.49 29.14 -10.04
N ARG A 646 5.44 29.45 -9.26
CA ARG A 646 5.11 30.83 -8.86
C ARG A 646 5.79 31.25 -7.55
N CYS A 647 5.82 30.37 -6.55
CA CYS A 647 6.42 30.68 -5.24
C CYS A 647 7.94 30.48 -5.18
N GLN A 648 8.50 29.68 -6.09
CA GLN A 648 9.92 29.37 -6.17
C GLN A 648 10.48 29.87 -7.50
N ARG A 649 10.31 31.17 -7.76
CA ARG A 649 10.93 31.81 -8.93
C ARG A 649 12.40 32.04 -8.61
N GLY A 650 13.29 31.66 -9.52
CA GLY A 650 14.64 32.22 -9.53
C GLY A 650 14.52 33.74 -9.67
N ALA A 651 15.44 34.50 -9.06
CA ALA A 651 15.63 35.88 -9.48
C ALA A 651 15.80 35.86 -11.01
N ARG A 652 14.93 36.57 -11.73
CA ARG A 652 15.12 36.79 -13.16
C ARG A 652 16.42 37.55 -13.37
#